data_AF-A0A7X3TJC4-F1
#
_entry.id   AF-A0A7X3TJC4-F1
#
_cell.length_a   1.000
_cell.length_b   1.000
_cell.length_c   1.000
_cell.angle_alpha   90.00
_cell.angle_beta   90.00
_cell.angle_gamma   90.00
#
_symmetry.space_group_name_H-M   'P 1'
#
loop_
_entity.id
_entity.type
_entity.pdbx_description
1 polymer ?
#
loop_
_entity_poly.entity_id
_entity_poly.type
_entity_poly.pdbx_seq_one_letter_code
_entity_poly.pdbx_strand_id
1 'polypeptide(L)'
;MRHVESDDRPERPTLVILAAGQSTRFGRAKQLEPVGPGGGSLLEYAVYDALRAGFGHFVLVVRESQRDEFEARLRPMRGAGISLSLACQRLVHPDLVPLAPPGRVRPWGTGFAVLAAATSLRRRGAFAVCNADDFYGRVAYERLAHALAAPPPGIRAFAVTYSLADTLSAFGGVSRGLCEEQPDGTLLRMTEGLDLRLDGAAQPTGEGADASAVRPDVVGCTPSGAAIRVGADSQACMGLWGFFPDILPLLSRRFRSFLAASPGIDDEFYLSETVSNLVVAERTRCGLVPAGKGWKGVTFPGDHEGVAVSLRQLTDAGAYPVDLWTPHVHAEPVRSAQASLFGPPQALPGGVATAPGRINLIGEHIDYNGLPVLPMALDRHIHLEFEALAHATVELEGDSAHGPFAFRLDRATESAPPGHWSNYVRAAARGLLDHGVELRRGIRGTVTGTVPVAEGLSSSSALVVASALALLHANEEQVEALELAALLARAERHVGVQGGGMDQAASLCGQEGHALRIDFEPLRVTPVPVPEGWRWIIASSLTRAEKAGAVRELYNERRAQCAEALERVGRTSWLEVMEADQAEFATILAGAQKSLPLTLSRRFRHVATEGRRVIEAERALRGENMSAFGRLMNASHASLRDDFGVSTPALDEIVGVARDAGAAGARLTGAGFGGCAVALCGADEAKAVIEALIDGFYAPRGGVGRRALFFADASNGAIVTSE
;
A
#
# COMPACT_ATOMS: atom_id res chain seq x y z
N MET A 1 30.41 -1.81 19.56
CA MET A 1 30.09 -1.04 18.34
C MET A 1 28.98 -1.80 17.63
N ARG A 2 27.72 -1.34 17.75
CA ARG A 2 26.56 -1.97 17.12
C ARG A 2 26.43 -1.37 15.72
N HIS A 3 26.58 -2.18 14.68
CA HIS A 3 26.10 -1.82 13.35
C HIS A 3 24.62 -2.22 13.28
N VAL A 4 23.78 -1.22 13.03
CA VAL A 4 22.36 -1.36 12.71
C VAL A 4 22.30 -1.31 11.18
N GLU A 5 21.92 -2.40 10.54
CA GLU A 5 21.64 -2.42 9.09
C GLU A 5 20.17 -2.05 8.88
N SER A 6 19.96 -1.11 7.96
CA SER A 6 18.72 -0.41 7.63
C SER A 6 17.89 -1.17 6.59
N ASP A 7 16.57 -1.27 6.83
CA ASP A 7 15.53 -1.69 5.87
C ASP A 7 15.53 -0.76 4.64
N ASP A 8 15.83 -1.27 3.44
CA ASP A 8 16.07 -0.49 2.23
C ASP A 8 14.94 -0.67 1.19
N ARG A 9 13.68 -0.44 1.60
CA ARG A 9 12.60 -0.09 0.68
C ARG A 9 12.56 1.44 0.50
N PRO A 10 12.49 1.98 -0.73
CA PRO A 10 12.45 3.41 -0.93
C PRO A 10 11.17 3.98 -0.34
N GLU A 11 11.33 4.84 0.65
CA GLU A 11 10.26 5.54 1.35
C GLU A 11 9.41 6.36 0.36
N ARG A 12 8.08 6.19 0.40
CA ARG A 12 7.18 6.93 -0.50
C ARG A 12 7.24 8.43 -0.21
N PRO A 13 7.38 9.30 -1.22
CA PRO A 13 7.56 10.71 -0.98
C PRO A 13 6.30 11.35 -0.38
N THR A 14 6.51 12.38 0.45
CA THR A 14 5.45 13.22 1.02
C THR A 14 5.13 14.37 0.08
N LEU A 15 3.86 14.73 -0.15
CA LEU A 15 3.48 15.97 -0.85
C LEU A 15 3.05 17.05 0.15
N VAL A 16 3.72 18.19 0.11
CA VAL A 16 3.38 19.41 0.87
C VAL A 16 2.58 20.34 -0.02
N ILE A 17 1.37 20.69 0.41
CA ILE A 17 0.46 21.54 -0.37
C ILE A 17 0.33 22.90 0.33
N LEU A 18 0.74 23.97 -0.36
CA LEU A 18 0.77 25.32 0.18
C LEU A 18 -0.58 26.01 -0.02
N ALA A 19 -1.36 26.12 1.06
CA ALA A 19 -2.72 26.66 1.05
C ALA A 19 -2.89 27.91 1.95
N ALA A 20 -1.81 28.45 2.52
CA ALA A 20 -1.82 29.58 3.44
C ALA A 20 -1.88 30.97 2.74
N GLY A 21 -1.90 31.02 1.40
CA GLY A 21 -1.96 32.28 0.64
C GLY A 21 -3.34 32.97 0.74
N GLN A 22 -3.36 34.31 0.77
CA GLN A 22 -4.59 35.09 0.60
C GLN A 22 -4.62 35.68 -0.80
N SER A 23 -5.75 35.57 -1.50
CA SER A 23 -5.98 36.41 -2.66
C SER A 23 -6.61 37.73 -2.21
N THR A 24 -5.99 38.85 -2.57
CA THR A 24 -6.56 40.19 -2.34
C THR A 24 -7.73 40.51 -3.29
N ARG A 25 -7.98 39.65 -4.28
CA ARG A 25 -8.95 39.86 -5.37
C ARG A 25 -10.24 39.04 -5.20
N PHE A 26 -10.26 38.06 -4.30
CA PHE A 26 -11.41 37.20 -4.03
C PHE A 26 -11.73 37.25 -2.53
N GLY A 27 -12.97 37.57 -2.16
CA GLY A 27 -13.39 37.73 -0.76
C GLY A 27 -13.50 36.43 0.06
N ARG A 28 -13.01 35.29 -0.46
CA ARG A 28 -13.03 33.94 0.16
C ARG A 28 -11.74 33.17 -0.17
N ALA A 29 -11.52 32.03 0.50
CA ALA A 29 -10.36 31.16 0.26
C ALA A 29 -10.46 30.45 -1.11
N LYS A 30 -9.85 31.06 -2.13
CA LYS A 30 -9.78 30.56 -3.52
C LYS A 30 -9.33 29.09 -3.63
N GLN A 31 -8.50 28.61 -2.72
CA GLN A 31 -7.97 27.24 -2.71
C GLN A 31 -9.04 26.16 -2.47
N LEU A 32 -10.19 26.57 -1.93
CA LEU A 32 -11.32 25.68 -1.62
C LEU A 32 -12.47 25.83 -2.62
N GLU A 33 -12.34 26.72 -3.61
CA GLU A 33 -13.39 26.92 -4.60
C GLU A 33 -13.53 25.68 -5.50
N PRO A 34 -14.76 25.21 -5.73
CA PRO A 34 -15.01 24.10 -6.65
C PRO A 34 -14.68 24.53 -8.09
N VAL A 35 -13.96 23.67 -8.82
CA VAL A 35 -13.58 23.91 -10.23
C VAL A 35 -13.95 22.72 -11.13
N GLY A 36 -13.88 21.49 -10.61
CA GLY A 36 -14.22 20.28 -11.36
C GLY A 36 -15.73 19.98 -11.41
N PRO A 37 -16.18 19.12 -12.36
CA PRO A 37 -17.59 18.77 -12.56
C PRO A 37 -18.36 18.25 -11.33
N GLY A 38 -17.70 17.54 -10.39
CA GLY A 38 -18.31 17.12 -9.11
C GLY A 38 -18.02 18.06 -7.93
N GLY A 39 -17.61 19.30 -8.18
CA GLY A 39 -17.31 20.27 -7.13
C GLY A 39 -15.96 20.08 -6.44
N GLY A 40 -15.05 19.31 -7.05
CA GLY A 40 -13.66 19.18 -6.60
C GLY A 40 -12.85 20.46 -6.82
N SER A 41 -12.03 20.83 -5.84
CA SER A 41 -11.07 21.94 -5.89
C SER A 41 -9.75 21.50 -6.52
N LEU A 42 -8.91 22.45 -6.97
CA LEU A 42 -7.60 22.11 -7.54
C LEU A 42 -6.68 21.39 -6.56
N LEU A 43 -6.79 21.71 -5.27
CA LEU A 43 -6.13 20.98 -4.19
C LEU A 43 -6.48 19.49 -4.21
N GLU A 44 -7.75 19.17 -4.42
CA GLU A 44 -8.21 17.78 -4.45
C GLU A 44 -7.68 17.04 -5.68
N TYR A 45 -7.65 17.70 -6.84
CA TYR A 45 -7.00 17.13 -8.04
C TYR A 45 -5.50 16.90 -7.83
N ALA A 46 -4.81 17.80 -7.12
CA ALA A 46 -3.39 17.64 -6.78
C ALA A 46 -3.14 16.42 -5.89
N VAL A 47 -3.96 16.21 -4.86
CA VAL A 47 -3.89 15.02 -4.00
C VAL A 47 -4.18 13.75 -4.81
N TYR A 48 -5.22 13.78 -5.64
CA TYR A 48 -5.63 12.63 -6.46
C TYR A 48 -4.55 12.19 -7.45
N ASP A 49 -3.94 13.14 -8.16
CA ASP A 49 -2.88 12.85 -9.12
C ASP A 49 -1.58 12.41 -8.45
N ALA A 50 -1.22 13.01 -7.32
CA ALA A 50 -0.04 12.60 -6.55
C ALA A 50 -0.19 11.21 -5.93
N LEU A 51 -1.36 10.84 -5.41
CA LEU A 51 -1.63 9.47 -4.96
C LEU A 51 -1.37 8.44 -6.06
N ARG A 52 -1.90 8.68 -7.26
CA ARG A 52 -1.71 7.81 -8.43
C ARG A 52 -0.26 7.77 -8.91
N ALA A 53 0.52 8.81 -8.64
CA ALA A 53 1.94 8.92 -8.94
C ALA A 53 2.85 8.25 -7.88
N GLY A 54 2.29 7.72 -6.78
CA GLY A 54 3.05 6.99 -5.76
C GLY A 54 3.42 7.78 -4.51
N PHE A 55 2.88 8.99 -4.32
CA PHE A 55 3.01 9.73 -3.06
C PHE A 55 2.19 9.06 -1.96
N GLY A 56 2.75 8.96 -0.75
CA GLY A 56 2.15 8.20 0.36
C GLY A 56 1.57 9.04 1.48
N HIS A 57 2.04 10.29 1.62
CA HIS A 57 1.66 11.18 2.72
C HIS A 57 1.47 12.60 2.21
N PHE A 58 0.55 13.33 2.84
CA PHE A 58 0.17 14.68 2.43
C PHE A 58 0.19 15.61 3.63
N VAL A 59 0.78 16.79 3.45
CA VAL A 59 0.83 17.85 4.48
C VAL A 59 0.27 19.12 3.88
N LEU A 60 -0.91 19.54 4.32
CA LEU A 60 -1.46 20.84 3.94
C LEU A 60 -0.93 21.92 4.87
N VAL A 61 -0.31 22.95 4.30
CA VAL A 61 0.14 24.12 5.06
C VAL A 61 -0.91 25.21 4.94
N VAL A 62 -1.60 25.51 6.05
CA VAL A 62 -2.72 26.45 6.13
C VAL A 62 -2.42 27.59 7.11
N ARG A 63 -3.22 28.65 7.07
CA ARG A 63 -3.23 29.63 8.18
C ARG A 63 -4.01 29.07 9.36
N GLU A 64 -3.58 29.43 10.56
CA GLU A 64 -4.26 29.02 11.79
C GLU A 64 -5.73 29.45 11.82
N SER A 65 -6.05 30.64 11.30
CA SER A 65 -7.43 31.14 11.23
C SER A 65 -8.33 30.39 10.25
N GLN A 66 -7.76 29.63 9.32
CA GLN A 66 -8.49 28.85 8.31
C GLN A 66 -8.46 27.35 8.60
N ARG A 67 -7.83 26.95 9.71
CA ARG A 67 -7.61 25.54 10.04
C ARG A 67 -8.90 24.74 10.02
N ASP A 68 -9.94 25.21 10.70
CA ASP A 68 -11.21 24.49 10.81
C ASP A 68 -11.93 24.33 9.47
N GLU A 69 -11.82 25.34 8.59
CA GLU A 69 -12.40 25.33 7.25
C GLU A 69 -11.71 24.27 6.37
N PHE A 70 -10.37 24.23 6.40
CA PHE A 70 -9.61 23.19 5.70
C PHE A 70 -9.80 21.80 6.33
N GLU A 71 -9.87 21.70 7.66
CA GLU A 71 -10.15 20.45 8.36
C GLU A 71 -11.48 19.85 7.90
N ALA A 72 -12.52 20.69 7.76
CA ALA A 72 -13.82 20.26 7.26
C ALA A 72 -13.74 19.79 5.78
N ARG A 73 -12.98 20.49 4.93
CA ARG A 73 -12.78 20.09 3.53
C ARG A 73 -11.95 18.82 3.38
N LEU A 74 -11.02 18.55 4.29
CA LEU A 74 -10.19 17.36 4.27
C LEU A 74 -10.92 16.07 4.70
N ARG A 75 -12.06 16.20 5.39
CA ARG A 75 -12.80 15.03 5.92
C ARG A 75 -13.13 13.96 4.88
N PRO A 76 -13.67 14.29 3.69
CA PRO A 76 -13.95 13.28 2.66
C PRO A 76 -12.68 12.56 2.18
N MET A 77 -11.57 13.30 2.00
CA MET A 77 -10.29 12.71 1.58
C MET A 77 -9.71 11.79 2.66
N ARG A 78 -9.80 12.17 3.93
CA ARG A 78 -9.38 11.29 5.05
C ARG A 78 -10.29 10.07 5.20
N GLY A 79 -11.61 10.25 4.98
CA GLY A 79 -12.57 9.14 4.93
C GLY A 79 -12.25 8.14 3.81
N ALA A 80 -11.66 8.61 2.71
CA ALA A 80 -11.15 7.77 1.62
C ALA A 80 -9.76 7.11 1.91
N GLY A 81 -9.26 7.14 3.15
CA GLY A 81 -8.00 6.49 3.55
C GLY A 81 -6.73 7.25 3.16
N ILE A 82 -6.83 8.55 2.83
CA ILE A 82 -5.67 9.34 2.42
C ILE A 82 -4.93 9.89 3.65
N SER A 83 -3.65 9.54 3.80
CA SER A 83 -2.78 10.02 4.89
C SER A 83 -2.50 11.53 4.79
N LEU A 84 -3.35 12.34 5.41
CA LEU A 84 -3.35 13.81 5.35
C LEU A 84 -3.17 14.44 6.73
N SER A 85 -2.16 15.29 6.86
CA SER A 85 -1.93 16.11 8.05
C SER A 85 -1.99 17.60 7.73
N LEU A 86 -2.24 18.42 8.75
CA LEU A 86 -2.24 19.88 8.64
C LEU A 86 -1.04 20.46 9.40
N ALA A 87 -0.35 21.38 8.75
CA ALA A 87 0.66 22.24 9.35
C ALA A 87 0.15 23.69 9.33
N CYS A 88 0.30 24.40 10.44
CA CYS A 88 -0.12 25.80 10.54
C CYS A 88 1.05 26.73 10.31
N GLN A 89 0.97 27.56 9.27
CA GLN A 89 1.91 28.67 9.08
C GLN A 89 1.51 29.83 9.98
N ARG A 90 2.18 29.97 11.11
CA ARG A 90 1.98 31.04 12.09
C ARG A 90 2.90 32.23 11.82
N LEU A 91 2.52 33.42 12.29
CA LEU A 91 3.41 34.59 12.25
C LEU A 91 4.58 34.46 13.23
N VAL A 92 4.41 33.63 14.26
CA VAL A 92 5.44 33.31 15.25
C VAL A 92 5.83 31.85 15.15
N HIS A 93 7.11 31.56 15.36
CA HIS A 93 7.67 30.23 15.45
C HIS A 93 8.71 30.20 16.58
N PRO A 94 8.58 29.31 17.57
CA PRO A 94 9.43 29.31 18.77
C PRO A 94 10.94 29.40 18.46
N ASP A 95 11.39 28.67 17.44
CA ASP A 95 12.82 28.56 17.10
C ASP A 95 13.32 29.51 15.99
N LEU A 96 12.41 30.21 15.31
CA LEU A 96 12.75 31.00 14.10
C LEU A 96 12.24 32.44 14.17
N VAL A 97 11.03 32.64 14.68
CA VAL A 97 10.38 33.95 14.83
C VAL A 97 9.67 34.00 16.18
N PRO A 98 10.39 34.14 17.31
CA PRO A 98 9.76 34.12 18.63
C PRO A 98 8.75 35.25 18.82
N LEU A 99 8.93 36.38 18.11
CA LEU A 99 8.00 37.50 18.09
C LEU A 99 7.86 38.06 16.65
N ALA A 100 6.63 38.28 16.20
CA ALA A 100 6.36 38.89 14.89
C ALA A 100 6.49 40.43 14.96
N PRO A 101 6.95 41.10 13.89
CA PRO A 101 6.98 42.57 13.83
C PRO A 101 5.58 43.18 14.04
N PRO A 102 5.46 44.29 14.79
CA PRO A 102 4.19 44.99 14.96
C PRO A 102 3.55 45.35 13.62
N GLY A 103 2.25 45.03 13.45
CA GLY A 103 1.49 45.34 12.24
C GLY A 103 1.60 44.33 11.11
N ARG A 104 2.47 43.30 11.21
CA ARG A 104 2.49 42.22 10.21
C ARG A 104 1.25 41.34 10.34
N VAL A 105 0.52 41.20 9.25
CA VAL A 105 -0.65 40.30 9.13
C VAL A 105 -0.47 39.21 8.09
N ARG A 106 0.51 39.37 7.18
CA ARG A 106 0.79 38.42 6.11
C ARG A 106 1.75 37.31 6.55
N PRO A 107 1.58 36.06 6.08
CA PRO A 107 2.52 34.98 6.30
C PRO A 107 3.91 35.34 5.77
N TRP A 108 4.92 34.62 6.24
CA TRP A 108 6.31 34.86 5.87
C TRP A 108 6.69 34.36 4.46
N GLY A 109 5.75 33.92 3.62
CA GLY A 109 6.02 33.43 2.26
C GLY A 109 6.16 31.91 2.13
N THR A 110 6.34 31.43 0.90
CA THR A 110 6.31 30.00 0.54
C THR A 110 7.47 29.20 1.13
N GLY A 111 8.66 29.80 1.26
CA GLY A 111 9.80 29.13 1.89
C GLY A 111 9.56 28.84 3.38
N PHE A 112 8.90 29.78 4.08
CA PHE A 112 8.54 29.58 5.48
C PHE A 112 7.38 28.60 5.64
N ALA A 113 6.49 28.51 4.63
CA ALA A 113 5.41 27.53 4.63
C ALA A 113 5.96 26.09 4.62
N VAL A 114 7.02 25.82 3.85
CA VAL A 114 7.73 24.52 3.89
C VAL A 114 8.35 24.27 5.27
N LEU A 115 8.93 25.30 5.91
CA LEU A 115 9.48 25.17 7.27
C LEU A 115 8.41 24.86 8.31
N ALA A 116 7.17 25.36 8.14
CA ALA A 116 6.06 25.02 9.03
C ALA A 116 5.69 23.52 8.96
N ALA A 117 5.99 22.84 7.85
CA ALA A 117 5.82 21.41 7.68
C ALA A 117 7.04 20.57 8.13
N ALA A 118 8.15 21.21 8.54
CA ALA A 118 9.43 20.52 8.73
C ALA A 118 9.38 19.34 9.73
N THR A 119 8.57 19.43 10.78
CA THR A 119 8.42 18.35 11.78
C THR A 119 7.85 17.07 11.15
N SER A 120 6.90 17.21 10.22
CA SER A 120 6.30 16.08 9.49
C SER A 120 7.25 15.51 8.43
N LEU A 121 8.17 16.33 7.91
CA LEU A 121 9.07 15.97 6.81
C LEU A 121 10.38 15.32 7.25
N ARG A 122 10.94 15.71 8.41
CA ARG A 122 12.25 15.20 8.89
C ARG A 122 12.30 13.69 9.10
N ARG A 123 11.15 13.04 9.24
CA ARG A 123 11.03 11.61 9.53
C ARG A 123 10.56 10.78 8.32
N ARG A 124 10.33 11.40 7.15
CA ARG A 124 9.57 10.80 6.03
C ARG A 124 10.25 10.84 4.66
N GLY A 125 11.58 10.89 4.62
CA GLY A 125 12.34 10.78 3.37
C GLY A 125 12.15 11.95 2.39
N ALA A 126 12.21 11.66 1.08
CA ALA A 126 12.03 12.67 0.03
C ALA A 126 10.62 13.29 0.05
N PHE A 127 10.48 14.54 -0.38
CA PHE A 127 9.18 15.21 -0.41
C PHE A 127 9.04 16.17 -1.59
N ALA A 128 7.81 16.41 -2.01
CA ALA A 128 7.45 17.43 -2.99
C ALA A 128 6.70 18.59 -2.32
N VAL A 129 6.70 19.74 -2.98
CA VAL A 129 5.96 20.94 -2.57
C VAL A 129 5.19 21.47 -3.77
N CYS A 130 3.91 21.79 -3.61
CA CYS A 130 3.10 22.42 -4.67
C CYS A 130 2.16 23.49 -4.12
N ASN A 131 1.69 24.39 -4.99
CA ASN A 131 0.62 25.32 -4.63
C ASN A 131 -0.73 24.60 -4.59
N ALA A 132 -1.67 25.12 -3.82
CA ALA A 132 -3.04 24.58 -3.72
C ALA A 132 -3.99 25.05 -4.82
N ASP A 133 -3.63 26.09 -5.57
CA ASP A 133 -4.49 26.76 -6.56
C ASP A 133 -4.02 26.58 -8.01
N ASP A 134 -3.12 25.62 -8.23
CA ASP A 134 -2.61 25.23 -9.54
C ASP A 134 -2.95 23.76 -9.83
N PHE A 135 -3.32 23.48 -11.07
CA PHE A 135 -3.43 22.13 -11.61
C PHE A 135 -2.16 21.78 -12.37
N TYR A 136 -1.39 20.82 -11.87
CA TYR A 136 -0.11 20.41 -12.46
C TYR A 136 -0.24 19.23 -13.44
N GLY A 137 -1.31 18.43 -13.28
CA GLY A 137 -1.59 17.21 -14.03
C GLY A 137 -0.75 16.01 -13.60
N ARG A 138 -1.32 14.81 -13.72
CA ARG A 138 -0.72 13.52 -13.32
C ARG A 138 0.73 13.31 -13.75
N VAL A 139 1.06 13.62 -15.01
CA VAL A 139 2.41 13.39 -15.58
C VAL A 139 3.48 14.16 -14.80
N ALA A 140 3.15 15.34 -14.28
CA ALA A 140 4.07 16.15 -13.48
C ALA A 140 4.47 15.43 -12.19
N TYR A 141 3.49 14.88 -11.47
CA TYR A 141 3.71 14.13 -10.25
C TYR A 141 4.44 12.80 -10.49
N GLU A 142 4.11 12.07 -11.56
CA GLU A 142 4.79 10.81 -11.92
C GLU A 142 6.27 11.03 -12.23
N ARG A 143 6.59 12.05 -13.04
CA ARG A 143 7.98 12.39 -13.37
C ARG A 143 8.75 12.86 -12.15
N LEU A 144 8.11 13.63 -11.28
CA LEU A 144 8.73 14.10 -10.05
C LEU A 144 8.99 12.96 -9.06
N ALA A 145 8.02 12.06 -8.86
CA ALA A 145 8.18 10.88 -8.01
C ALA A 145 9.34 10.00 -8.51
N HIS A 146 9.42 9.80 -9.83
CA HIS A 146 10.53 9.08 -10.45
C HIS A 146 11.89 9.75 -10.20
N ALA A 147 11.97 11.08 -10.36
CA ALA A 147 13.19 11.85 -10.12
C ALA A 147 13.65 11.80 -8.65
N LEU A 148 12.70 11.79 -7.70
CA LEU A 148 12.97 11.68 -6.26
C LEU A 148 13.43 10.29 -5.84
N ALA A 149 12.95 9.23 -6.49
CA ALA A 149 13.31 7.85 -6.18
C ALA A 149 14.75 7.49 -6.59
N ALA A 150 15.27 8.11 -7.65
CA ALA A 150 16.60 7.84 -8.18
C ALA A 150 17.31 9.14 -8.63
N PRO A 151 17.71 10.03 -7.68
CA PRO A 151 18.30 11.31 -8.03
C PRO A 151 19.70 11.15 -8.64
N PRO A 152 20.04 11.89 -9.70
CA PRO A 152 21.42 11.94 -10.21
C PRO A 152 22.41 12.44 -9.15
N PRO A 153 23.69 12.02 -9.19
CA PRO A 153 24.69 12.43 -8.21
C PRO A 153 24.79 13.95 -8.04
N GLY A 154 24.69 14.41 -6.79
CA GLY A 154 24.80 15.82 -6.41
C GLY A 154 23.53 16.65 -6.59
N ILE A 155 22.45 16.09 -7.15
CA ILE A 155 21.15 16.76 -7.18
C ILE A 155 20.52 16.72 -5.78
N ARG A 156 19.99 17.86 -5.33
CA ARG A 156 19.36 18.04 -4.01
C ARG A 156 17.98 18.68 -4.06
N ALA A 157 17.59 19.16 -5.24
CA ALA A 157 16.27 19.72 -5.50
C ALA A 157 15.87 19.42 -6.94
N PHE A 158 14.56 19.37 -7.19
CA PHE A 158 13.99 19.28 -8.52
C PHE A 158 12.97 20.39 -8.72
N ALA A 159 13.00 21.03 -9.88
CA ALA A 159 11.99 21.98 -10.32
C ALA A 159 11.20 21.35 -11.47
N VAL A 160 9.88 21.23 -11.33
CA VAL A 160 9.03 20.77 -12.43
C VAL A 160 8.77 21.94 -13.37
N THR A 161 9.08 21.76 -14.65
CA THR A 161 9.04 22.82 -15.67
C THR A 161 8.01 22.58 -16.76
N TYR A 162 7.48 23.69 -17.26
CA TYR A 162 6.52 23.76 -18.36
C TYR A 162 7.02 24.76 -19.40
N SER A 163 6.55 24.66 -20.64
CA SER A 163 6.76 25.71 -21.64
C SER A 163 6.08 27.00 -21.19
N LEU A 164 6.79 28.12 -21.21
CA LEU A 164 6.31 29.41 -20.74
C LEU A 164 5.01 29.80 -21.44
N ALA A 165 4.92 29.60 -22.77
CA ALA A 165 3.72 29.84 -23.56
C ALA A 165 2.47 29.13 -23.01
N ASP A 166 2.63 27.89 -22.54
CA ASP A 166 1.54 27.07 -22.00
C ASP A 166 1.11 27.53 -20.58
N THR A 167 1.86 28.45 -19.97
CA THR A 167 1.58 29.00 -18.64
C THR A 167 1.02 30.41 -18.64
N LEU A 168 0.86 31.07 -19.78
CA LEU A 168 0.35 32.44 -19.84
C LEU A 168 -1.19 32.48 -19.72
N SER A 169 -1.72 33.62 -19.26
CA SER A 169 -3.18 33.87 -19.25
C SER A 169 -3.57 34.80 -20.40
N ALA A 170 -4.75 34.57 -20.97
CA ALA A 170 -5.33 35.48 -21.96
C ALA A 170 -5.89 36.76 -21.34
N PHE A 171 -6.06 36.82 -20.01
CA PHE A 171 -6.71 37.92 -19.31
C PHE A 171 -5.75 38.98 -18.76
N GLY A 172 -4.44 38.75 -18.86
CA GLY A 172 -3.43 39.72 -18.42
C GLY A 172 -2.08 39.09 -18.13
N GLY A 173 -1.13 39.93 -17.71
CA GLY A 173 0.21 39.47 -17.37
C GLY A 173 0.23 38.59 -16.11
N VAL A 174 1.12 37.61 -16.10
CA VAL A 174 1.25 36.61 -15.04
C VAL A 174 2.65 36.61 -14.41
N SER A 175 2.78 36.04 -13.22
CA SER A 175 4.07 35.87 -12.54
C SER A 175 4.60 34.45 -12.69
N ARG A 176 5.85 34.27 -13.13
CA ARG A 176 6.44 32.93 -13.40
C ARG A 176 7.90 32.89 -12.98
N GLY A 177 8.34 31.76 -12.41
CA GLY A 177 9.75 31.48 -12.20
C GLY A 177 10.40 31.02 -13.50
N LEU A 178 11.08 31.93 -14.20
CA LEU A 178 11.77 31.63 -15.45
C LEU A 178 13.05 30.87 -15.16
N CYS A 179 13.19 29.66 -15.72
CA CYS A 179 14.34 28.80 -15.52
C CYS A 179 15.37 29.01 -16.62
N GLU A 180 16.60 29.32 -16.22
CA GLU A 180 17.78 29.26 -17.08
C GLU A 180 18.47 27.91 -16.84
N GLU A 181 18.80 27.21 -17.92
CA GLU A 181 19.33 25.84 -17.89
C GLU A 181 20.84 25.83 -18.18
N GLN A 182 21.57 24.98 -17.45
CA GLN A 182 22.98 24.65 -17.72
C GLN A 182 23.08 23.61 -18.85
N PRO A 183 24.23 23.51 -19.55
CA PRO A 183 24.41 22.51 -20.61
C PRO A 183 24.19 21.04 -20.19
N ASP A 184 24.22 20.75 -18.88
CA ASP A 184 24.04 19.41 -18.32
C ASP A 184 22.58 19.11 -17.91
N GLY A 185 21.63 19.99 -18.23
CA GLY A 185 20.21 19.80 -17.92
C GLY A 185 19.78 20.26 -16.53
N THR A 186 20.66 20.93 -15.77
CA THR A 186 20.36 21.43 -14.42
C THR A 186 20.02 22.92 -14.41
N LEU A 187 19.35 23.38 -13.36
CA LEU A 187 19.05 24.80 -13.18
C LEU A 187 20.36 25.59 -13.02
N LEU A 188 20.54 26.63 -13.84
CA LEU A 188 21.60 27.64 -13.69
C LEU A 188 21.15 28.71 -12.69
N ARG A 189 19.97 29.28 -12.96
CA ARG A 189 19.34 30.33 -12.17
C ARG A 189 17.85 30.31 -12.44
N MET A 190 17.07 30.74 -11.46
CA MET A 190 15.68 31.09 -11.67
C MET A 190 15.45 32.57 -11.39
N THR A 191 14.72 33.22 -12.30
CA THR A 191 14.38 34.64 -12.23
C THR A 191 12.86 34.77 -12.14
N GLU A 192 12.36 35.49 -11.13
CA GLU A 192 10.93 35.83 -11.07
C GLU A 192 10.61 36.84 -12.18
N GLY A 193 9.68 36.48 -13.06
CA GLY A 193 9.12 37.41 -14.04
C GLY A 193 7.71 37.82 -13.62
N LEU A 194 7.41 39.11 -13.74
CA LEU A 194 6.15 39.76 -13.44
C LEU A 194 5.54 40.32 -14.73
N ASP A 195 4.21 40.45 -14.76
CA ASP A 195 3.44 40.97 -15.91
C ASP A 195 3.79 40.27 -17.24
N LEU A 196 4.12 38.97 -17.20
CA LEU A 196 4.51 38.20 -18.38
C LEU A 196 3.32 37.98 -19.30
N ARG A 197 3.45 38.41 -20.56
CA ARG A 197 2.42 38.28 -21.61
C ARG A 197 3.07 38.06 -22.98
N LEU A 198 2.30 37.52 -23.92
CA LEU A 198 2.72 37.44 -25.31
C LEU A 198 2.96 38.86 -25.87
N ASP A 199 4.07 39.04 -26.58
CA ASP A 199 4.38 40.27 -27.28
C ASP A 199 3.44 40.41 -28.49
N GLY A 200 2.43 41.27 -28.37
CA GLY A 200 1.43 41.55 -29.41
C GLY A 200 1.97 42.28 -30.65
N ALA A 201 3.29 42.47 -30.78
CA ALA A 201 3.93 43.19 -31.88
C ALA A 201 4.25 42.33 -33.12
N ALA A 202 3.89 41.05 -33.18
CA ALA A 202 4.04 40.24 -34.40
C ALA A 202 2.83 40.46 -35.34
N GLN A 203 2.81 41.59 -36.04
CA GLN A 203 2.04 41.67 -37.29
C GLN A 203 2.72 40.77 -38.33
N PRO A 204 2.02 39.84 -39.00
CA PRO A 204 2.58 39.15 -40.15
C PRO A 204 2.72 40.19 -41.27
N THR A 205 3.95 40.64 -41.48
CA THR A 205 4.29 41.42 -42.68
C THR A 205 4.61 40.43 -43.79
N GLY A 206 3.73 40.37 -44.79
CA GLY A 206 4.00 39.71 -46.06
C GLY A 206 3.23 38.40 -46.27
N GLU A 207 2.31 38.42 -47.22
CA GLU A 207 1.76 37.23 -47.85
C GLU A 207 2.92 36.38 -48.42
N GLY A 208 3.16 35.19 -47.84
CA GLY A 208 4.04 34.18 -48.44
C GLY A 208 5.09 33.49 -47.57
N ALA A 209 5.10 33.67 -46.24
CA ALA A 209 6.01 32.90 -45.37
C ALA A 209 5.29 31.69 -44.73
N ASP A 210 5.95 30.53 -44.80
CA ASP A 210 5.53 29.23 -44.27
C ASP A 210 5.05 29.33 -42.80
N ALA A 211 3.77 29.02 -42.55
CA ALA A 211 3.06 29.30 -41.30
C ALA A 211 3.42 28.32 -40.15
N SER A 212 4.60 27.69 -40.19
CA SER A 212 5.01 26.68 -39.20
C SER A 212 6.08 27.13 -38.19
N ALA A 213 6.60 28.36 -38.24
CA ALA A 213 7.73 28.72 -37.37
C ALA A 213 7.80 30.23 -37.06
N VAL A 214 7.27 30.64 -35.91
CA VAL A 214 7.86 31.51 -34.86
C VAL A 214 6.75 31.75 -33.83
N ARG A 215 6.89 31.20 -32.62
CA ARG A 215 5.99 31.55 -31.51
C ARG A 215 6.35 32.97 -31.01
N PRO A 216 5.38 33.85 -30.74
CA PRO A 216 5.67 35.21 -30.28
C PRO A 216 6.44 35.21 -28.96
N ASP A 217 7.42 36.13 -28.82
CA ASP A 217 8.16 36.33 -27.58
C ASP A 217 7.23 36.66 -26.40
N VAL A 218 7.70 36.40 -25.19
CA VAL A 218 7.04 36.78 -23.95
C VAL A 218 7.76 37.98 -23.35
N VAL A 219 7.01 39.03 -23.05
CA VAL A 219 7.51 40.26 -22.44
C VAL A 219 6.96 40.45 -21.04
N GLY A 220 7.75 41.06 -20.15
CA GLY A 220 7.37 41.41 -18.79
C GLY A 220 8.49 42.17 -18.07
N CYS A 221 8.56 42.05 -16.75
CA CYS A 221 9.65 42.67 -15.97
C CYS A 221 10.07 41.82 -14.77
N THR A 222 11.28 42.03 -14.25
CA THR A 222 11.71 41.48 -12.96
C THR A 222 11.09 42.25 -11.80
N PRO A 223 11.14 41.75 -10.56
CA PRO A 223 10.79 42.52 -9.37
C PRO A 223 11.55 43.84 -9.20
N SER A 224 12.77 43.93 -9.74
CA SER A 224 13.55 45.17 -9.78
C SER A 224 13.12 46.16 -10.87
N GLY A 225 12.10 45.82 -11.68
CA GLY A 225 11.59 46.63 -12.77
C GLY A 225 12.36 46.52 -14.09
N ALA A 226 13.34 45.62 -14.19
CA ALA A 226 14.08 45.41 -15.44
C ALA A 226 13.21 44.68 -16.46
N ALA A 227 13.23 45.12 -17.72
CA ALA A 227 12.44 44.48 -18.77
C ALA A 227 12.92 43.05 -19.05
N ILE A 228 11.96 42.13 -19.24
CA ILE A 228 12.18 40.74 -19.63
C ILE A 228 11.63 40.57 -21.04
N ARG A 229 12.41 39.92 -21.92
CA ARG A 229 11.99 39.42 -23.22
C ARG A 229 12.60 38.04 -23.44
N VAL A 230 11.77 37.01 -23.50
CA VAL A 230 12.21 35.61 -23.62
C VAL A 230 11.37 34.86 -24.63
N GLY A 231 11.91 33.80 -25.22
CA GLY A 231 11.17 32.99 -26.18
C GLY A 231 9.98 32.27 -25.54
N ALA A 232 8.93 32.04 -26.32
CA ALA A 232 7.72 31.35 -25.86
C ALA A 232 8.00 29.92 -25.32
N ASP A 233 9.05 29.27 -25.84
CA ASP A 233 9.42 27.90 -25.47
C ASP A 233 10.38 27.84 -24.27
N SER A 234 10.74 28.98 -23.68
CA SER A 234 11.49 29.03 -22.42
C SER A 234 10.79 28.25 -21.32
N GLN A 235 11.55 27.67 -20.39
CA GLN A 235 11.01 26.85 -19.32
C GLN A 235 10.59 27.72 -18.13
N ALA A 236 9.40 27.45 -17.58
CA ALA A 236 8.88 28.09 -16.38
C ALA A 236 8.58 27.05 -15.31
N CYS A 237 9.00 27.31 -14.07
CA CYS A 237 8.60 26.55 -12.90
C CYS A 237 7.33 27.17 -12.29
N MET A 238 6.33 26.32 -12.06
CA MET A 238 5.01 26.72 -11.55
C MET A 238 4.83 26.44 -10.05
N GLY A 239 5.92 26.30 -9.31
CA GLY A 239 5.86 26.06 -7.86
C GLY A 239 5.71 24.60 -7.45
N LEU A 240 5.87 23.64 -8.38
CA LEU A 240 6.00 22.21 -8.06
C LEU A 240 7.47 21.82 -7.96
N TRP A 241 7.89 21.49 -6.74
CA TRP A 241 9.28 21.21 -6.38
C TRP A 241 9.43 19.83 -5.75
N GLY A 242 10.61 19.23 -5.90
CA GLY A 242 11.03 18.03 -5.17
C GLY A 242 12.28 18.30 -4.34
N PHE A 243 12.35 17.75 -3.13
CA PHE A 243 13.42 17.97 -2.17
C PHE A 243 13.73 16.73 -1.33
N PHE A 244 14.85 16.81 -0.62
CA PHE A 244 15.25 15.87 0.41
C PHE A 244 15.31 16.58 1.78
N PRO A 245 15.23 15.86 2.93
CA PRO A 245 15.19 16.48 4.25
C PRO A 245 16.36 17.43 4.58
N ASP A 246 17.50 17.26 3.93
CA ASP A 246 18.70 18.10 4.09
C ASP A 246 18.53 19.54 3.58
N ILE A 247 17.47 19.83 2.81
CA ILE A 247 17.12 21.21 2.43
C ILE A 247 16.58 22.03 3.61
N LEU A 248 15.96 21.38 4.60
CA LEU A 248 15.23 22.08 5.69
C LEU A 248 16.17 22.93 6.58
N PRO A 249 17.36 22.44 6.99
CA PRO A 249 18.35 23.28 7.67
C PRO A 249 18.83 24.47 6.81
N LEU A 250 18.99 24.29 5.50
CA LEU A 250 19.42 25.36 4.58
C LEU A 250 18.35 26.45 4.47
N LEU A 251 17.09 26.06 4.28
CA LEU A 251 15.94 26.97 4.30
C LEU A 251 15.85 27.73 5.63
N SER A 252 16.04 27.04 6.77
CA SER A 252 16.04 27.67 8.10
C SER A 252 17.14 28.73 8.25
N ARG A 253 18.36 28.44 7.78
CA ARG A 253 19.49 29.38 7.82
C ARG A 253 19.23 30.62 6.94
N ARG A 254 18.71 30.40 5.73
CA ARG A 254 18.37 31.48 4.80
C ARG A 254 17.22 32.33 5.34
N PHE A 255 16.22 31.71 5.95
CA PHE A 255 15.13 32.44 6.58
C PHE A 255 15.61 33.33 7.75
N ARG A 256 16.54 32.84 8.58
CA ARG A 256 17.17 33.69 9.61
C ARG A 256 17.92 34.88 9.02
N SER A 257 18.58 34.68 7.87
CA SER A 257 19.28 35.76 7.15
C SER A 257 18.30 36.78 6.58
N PHE A 258 17.17 36.32 6.04
CA PHE A 258 16.07 37.17 5.60
C PHE A 258 15.54 38.02 6.75
N LEU A 259 15.30 37.45 7.94
CA LEU A 259 14.87 38.20 9.12
C LEU A 259 15.92 39.21 9.60
N ALA A 260 17.20 38.83 9.57
CA ALA A 260 18.29 39.72 9.96
C ALA A 260 18.42 40.94 9.03
N ALA A 261 17.97 40.83 7.78
CA ALA A 261 17.90 41.95 6.84
C ALA A 261 16.76 42.94 7.15
N SER A 262 15.99 42.71 8.23
CA SER A 262 14.88 43.57 8.67
C SER A 262 13.84 43.78 7.57
N PRO A 263 13.19 42.70 7.12
CA PRO A 263 12.25 42.74 6.02
C PRO A 263 11.04 43.61 6.39
N GLY A 264 10.48 44.29 5.39
CA GLY A 264 9.25 45.06 5.53
C GLY A 264 8.07 44.21 5.99
N ILE A 265 7.00 44.89 6.44
CA ILE A 265 5.76 44.23 6.92
C ILE A 265 5.10 43.32 5.88
N ASP A 266 5.39 43.59 4.60
CA ASP A 266 4.81 42.94 3.44
C ASP A 266 5.79 42.04 2.68
N ASP A 267 7.06 42.02 3.07
CA ASP A 267 8.08 41.21 2.41
C ASP A 267 7.86 39.73 2.70
N GLU A 268 8.07 38.89 1.69
CA GLU A 268 7.86 37.44 1.74
C GLU A 268 9.14 36.68 1.43
N PHE A 269 9.38 35.59 2.17
CA PHE A 269 10.47 34.66 1.94
C PHE A 269 10.03 33.61 0.91
N TYR A 270 10.37 33.85 -0.36
CA TYR A 270 10.00 32.97 -1.47
C TYR A 270 10.89 31.73 -1.55
N LEU A 271 10.26 30.58 -1.71
CA LEU A 271 10.96 29.31 -1.94
C LEU A 271 11.76 29.35 -3.25
N SER A 272 11.19 29.92 -4.30
CA SER A 272 11.79 30.03 -5.63
C SER A 272 13.12 30.78 -5.62
N GLU A 273 13.12 31.98 -5.04
CA GLU A 273 14.32 32.80 -4.86
C GLU A 273 15.36 32.09 -3.98
N THR A 274 14.91 31.45 -2.90
CA THR A 274 15.81 30.75 -1.99
C THR A 274 16.53 29.60 -2.68
N VAL A 275 15.81 28.77 -3.44
CA VAL A 275 16.42 27.66 -4.21
C VAL A 275 17.37 28.19 -5.27
N SER A 276 16.99 29.24 -6.00
CA SER A 276 17.87 29.93 -6.97
C SER A 276 19.18 30.39 -6.32
N ASN A 277 19.09 31.01 -5.14
CA ASN A 277 20.25 31.45 -4.37
C ASN A 277 21.11 30.28 -3.85
N LEU A 278 20.52 29.14 -3.50
CA LEU A 278 21.27 27.93 -3.11
C LEU A 278 22.03 27.36 -4.31
N VAL A 279 21.43 27.37 -5.50
CA VAL A 279 22.07 26.93 -6.74
C VAL A 279 23.27 27.82 -7.08
N VAL A 280 23.07 29.14 -7.08
CA VAL A 280 24.10 30.12 -7.47
C VAL A 280 25.20 30.25 -6.42
N ALA A 281 24.84 30.37 -5.13
CA ALA A 281 25.79 30.73 -4.07
C ALA A 281 26.37 29.55 -3.30
N GLU A 282 25.65 28.42 -3.18
CA GLU A 282 26.05 27.27 -2.36
C GLU A 282 26.41 26.03 -3.19
N ARG A 283 26.45 26.16 -4.53
CA ARG A 283 26.75 25.08 -5.49
C ARG A 283 25.83 23.86 -5.36
N THR A 284 24.61 24.06 -4.88
CA THR A 284 23.58 23.02 -4.89
C THR A 284 23.13 22.76 -6.32
N ARG A 285 23.03 21.50 -6.76
CA ARG A 285 22.49 21.21 -8.10
C ARG A 285 20.99 20.95 -8.01
N CYS A 286 20.23 21.60 -8.89
CA CYS A 286 18.79 21.42 -9.01
C CYS A 286 18.45 20.85 -10.39
N GLY A 287 17.81 19.69 -10.44
CA GLY A 287 17.39 19.06 -11.70
C GLY A 287 16.11 19.71 -12.24
N LEU A 288 16.01 19.83 -13.56
CA LEU A 288 14.77 20.26 -14.22
C LEU A 288 13.98 19.02 -14.65
N VAL A 289 12.67 19.03 -14.38
CA VAL A 289 11.75 17.92 -14.69
C VAL A 289 10.67 18.45 -15.63
N PRO A 290 10.84 18.35 -16.95
CA PRO A 290 9.83 18.83 -17.90
C PRO A 290 8.56 17.99 -17.78
N ALA A 291 7.41 18.62 -17.52
CA ALA A 291 6.12 17.94 -17.37
C ALA A 291 5.30 17.90 -18.67
N GLY A 292 5.71 18.66 -19.71
CA GLY A 292 4.99 18.73 -20.99
C GLY A 292 3.79 19.67 -20.91
N LYS A 293 2.69 19.30 -21.57
CA LYS A 293 1.44 20.08 -21.57
C LYS A 293 0.50 19.59 -20.47
N GLY A 294 -0.24 20.51 -19.85
CA GLY A 294 -1.26 20.14 -18.86
C GLY A 294 -1.35 21.03 -17.64
N TRP A 295 -0.40 21.96 -17.44
CA TRP A 295 -0.51 22.94 -16.37
C TRP A 295 -1.66 23.91 -16.63
N LYS A 296 -2.43 24.21 -15.58
CA LYS A 296 -3.50 25.19 -15.58
C LYS A 296 -3.58 25.86 -14.20
N GLY A 297 -3.33 27.17 -14.12
CA GLY A 297 -3.51 27.94 -12.89
C GLY A 297 -4.68 28.91 -13.01
N VAL A 298 -5.35 29.22 -11.90
CA VAL A 298 -6.37 30.27 -11.85
C VAL A 298 -5.67 31.56 -11.41
N THR A 299 -5.34 32.51 -12.30
CA THR A 299 -4.71 33.78 -11.88
C THR A 299 -5.75 34.92 -11.84
N PHE A 300 -6.69 34.90 -12.77
CA PHE A 300 -7.82 35.82 -12.91
C PHE A 300 -9.15 35.08 -12.74
N PRO A 301 -10.25 35.77 -12.35
CA PRO A 301 -11.57 35.16 -12.31
C PRO A 301 -11.97 34.49 -13.63
N GLY A 302 -11.56 35.05 -14.77
CA GLY A 302 -11.81 34.47 -16.09
C GLY A 302 -11.04 33.18 -16.39
N ASP A 303 -9.93 32.89 -15.70
CA ASP A 303 -9.20 31.63 -15.87
C ASP A 303 -9.99 30.44 -15.31
N HIS A 304 -10.85 30.68 -14.29
CA HIS A 304 -11.62 29.63 -13.62
C HIS A 304 -12.50 28.84 -14.60
N GLU A 305 -13.18 29.54 -15.51
CA GLU A 305 -14.01 28.92 -16.53
C GLU A 305 -13.19 28.04 -17.47
N GLY A 306 -12.02 28.52 -17.92
CA GLY A 306 -11.11 27.76 -18.78
C GLY A 306 -10.57 26.50 -18.09
N VAL A 307 -10.21 26.58 -16.82
CA VAL A 307 -9.78 25.43 -16.01
C VAL A 307 -10.93 24.44 -15.82
N ALA A 308 -12.13 24.92 -15.49
CA ALA A 308 -13.31 24.08 -15.32
C ALA A 308 -13.72 23.36 -16.62
N VAL A 309 -13.64 24.03 -17.77
CA VAL A 309 -13.85 23.39 -19.09
C VAL A 309 -12.81 22.31 -19.35
N SER A 310 -11.53 22.59 -19.07
CA SER A 310 -10.46 21.60 -19.25
C SER A 310 -10.63 20.38 -18.36
N LEU A 311 -10.99 20.58 -17.08
CA LEU A 311 -11.25 19.47 -16.15
C LEU A 311 -12.48 18.66 -16.58
N ARG A 312 -13.55 19.31 -17.05
CA ARG A 312 -14.70 18.61 -17.65
C ARG A 312 -14.29 17.75 -18.83
N GLN A 313 -13.51 18.27 -19.77
CA GLN A 313 -13.02 17.49 -20.91
C GLN A 313 -12.17 16.29 -20.47
N LEU A 314 -11.33 16.45 -19.45
CA LEU A 314 -10.53 15.34 -18.90
C LEU A 314 -11.42 14.31 -18.17
N THR A 315 -12.44 14.75 -17.44
CA THR A 315 -13.45 13.87 -16.83
C THR A 315 -14.25 13.11 -17.89
N ASP A 316 -14.73 13.78 -18.94
CA ASP A 316 -15.50 13.18 -20.05
C ASP A 316 -14.65 12.16 -20.82
N ALA A 317 -13.34 12.41 -20.92
CA ALA A 317 -12.36 11.48 -21.48
C ALA A 317 -11.97 10.33 -20.52
N GLY A 318 -12.53 10.27 -19.31
CA GLY A 318 -12.29 9.22 -18.32
C GLY A 318 -10.97 9.34 -17.55
N ALA A 319 -10.25 10.47 -17.65
CA ALA A 319 -9.00 10.69 -16.92
C ALA A 319 -9.23 10.93 -15.41
N TYR A 320 -10.41 11.45 -15.07
CA TYR A 320 -10.89 11.70 -13.70
C TYR A 320 -12.35 11.25 -13.57
N PRO A 321 -12.77 10.74 -12.40
CA PRO A 321 -14.19 10.58 -12.10
C PRO A 321 -14.89 11.95 -11.98
N VAL A 322 -16.23 11.98 -12.09
CA VAL A 322 -17.02 13.21 -11.93
C VAL A 322 -16.84 13.77 -10.53
N ASP A 323 -16.95 12.91 -9.53
CA ASP A 323 -16.61 13.23 -8.16
C ASP A 323 -15.35 12.45 -7.76
N LEU A 324 -14.33 13.20 -7.38
CA LEU A 324 -12.99 12.69 -7.08
C LEU A 324 -12.95 11.73 -5.90
N TRP A 325 -13.89 11.87 -4.99
CA TRP A 325 -13.92 11.16 -3.71
C TRP A 325 -15.21 10.38 -3.50
N THR A 326 -16.19 10.51 -4.39
CA THR A 326 -17.39 9.67 -4.44
C THR A 326 -17.16 8.39 -5.25
N PRO A 327 -17.93 7.34 -4.96
CA PRO A 327 -17.72 6.01 -5.50
C PRO A 327 -18.06 5.79 -6.96
N HIS A 328 -17.13 6.06 -7.87
CA HIS A 328 -17.15 5.33 -9.14
C HIS A 328 -16.30 4.08 -8.97
N VAL A 329 -16.89 2.98 -8.51
CA VAL A 329 -16.08 1.83 -8.04
C VAL A 329 -15.10 2.32 -6.98
N HIS A 330 -15.62 2.90 -5.87
CA HIS A 330 -14.92 3.23 -4.61
C HIS A 330 -15.94 3.73 -3.56
N ALA A 331 -16.79 2.86 -3.00
CA ALA A 331 -17.99 3.15 -2.16
C ALA A 331 -17.74 3.91 -0.83
N GLU A 332 -18.58 4.91 -0.50
CA GLU A 332 -18.75 5.70 0.74
C GLU A 332 -20.15 6.39 0.62
N PRO A 333 -20.83 6.83 1.72
CA PRO A 333 -21.93 6.09 2.30
C PRO A 333 -23.25 6.88 2.36
N VAL A 334 -24.37 6.14 2.39
CA VAL A 334 -25.70 6.70 2.65
C VAL A 334 -25.87 6.92 4.16
N ARG A 335 -26.01 8.19 4.58
CA ARG A 335 -26.54 8.54 5.92
C ARG A 335 -28.06 8.69 5.86
N SER A 336 -28.76 7.83 6.61
CA SER A 336 -29.89 8.13 7.53
C SER A 336 -30.40 6.78 8.06
N ALA A 337 -30.80 6.55 9.30
CA ALA A 337 -31.00 7.37 10.48
C ALA A 337 -30.92 6.45 11.71
N GLN A 338 -30.29 6.89 12.80
CA GLN A 338 -30.86 6.82 14.15
C GLN A 338 -29.96 7.60 15.11
N ALA A 339 -30.59 8.52 15.84
CA ALA A 339 -29.96 9.43 16.76
C ALA A 339 -29.68 8.77 18.13
N SER A 340 -28.58 9.21 18.72
CA SER A 340 -28.35 9.41 20.16
C SER A 340 -28.38 8.20 21.09
N LEU A 341 -27.21 7.89 21.65
CA LEU A 341 -26.94 7.83 23.10
C LEU A 341 -25.40 7.89 23.25
N PHE A 342 -24.90 8.41 24.37
CA PHE A 342 -23.48 8.51 24.80
C PHE A 342 -22.73 9.79 24.41
N GLY A 343 -22.18 10.44 25.45
CA GLY A 343 -21.59 11.79 25.45
C GLY A 343 -20.14 11.86 24.91
N PRO A 344 -19.41 12.97 25.21
CA PRO A 344 -18.13 13.26 24.56
C PRO A 344 -17.05 12.21 24.91
N PRO A 345 -16.27 11.68 23.94
CA PRO A 345 -15.30 10.63 24.22
C PRO A 345 -14.03 11.17 24.89
N GLN A 346 -13.54 10.44 25.90
CA GLN A 346 -12.10 10.34 26.17
C GLN A 346 -11.43 9.69 24.95
N ALA A 347 -10.18 10.06 24.63
CA ALA A 347 -9.44 9.46 23.52
C ALA A 347 -9.30 7.94 23.76
N LEU A 348 -9.98 7.14 22.94
CA LEU A 348 -9.93 5.68 22.99
C LEU A 348 -8.79 5.19 22.06
N PRO A 349 -8.14 4.06 22.38
CA PRO A 349 -7.02 3.55 21.58
C PRO A 349 -7.44 3.20 20.16
N GLY A 350 -6.63 3.58 19.17
CA GLY A 350 -6.80 3.23 17.76
C GLY A 350 -5.47 2.81 17.15
N GLY A 351 -5.53 2.19 15.97
CA GLY A 351 -4.34 1.73 15.28
C GLY A 351 -4.64 0.87 14.06
N VAL A 352 -3.60 0.19 13.57
CA VAL A 352 -3.70 -0.72 12.43
C VAL A 352 -3.20 -2.10 12.85
N ALA A 353 -4.10 -3.09 12.86
CA ALA A 353 -3.74 -4.49 13.00
C ALA A 353 -3.42 -5.06 11.62
N THR A 354 -2.17 -5.48 11.42
CA THR A 354 -1.67 -6.05 10.16
C THR A 354 -1.37 -7.52 10.36
N ALA A 355 -1.97 -8.39 9.56
CA ALA A 355 -1.72 -9.83 9.61
C ALA A 355 -1.35 -10.38 8.21
N PRO A 356 -0.20 -11.06 8.05
CA PRO A 356 0.19 -11.63 6.76
C PRO A 356 -0.68 -12.85 6.41
N GLY A 357 -0.90 -13.03 5.11
CA GLY A 357 -1.24 -14.35 4.56
C GLY A 357 -0.03 -15.29 4.63
N ARG A 358 -0.17 -16.50 4.10
CA ARG A 358 0.92 -17.49 4.14
C ARG A 358 0.87 -18.41 2.94
N ILE A 359 2.02 -18.97 2.58
CA ILE A 359 2.10 -20.14 1.70
C ILE A 359 2.59 -21.33 2.51
N ASN A 360 2.08 -22.51 2.19
CA ASN A 360 2.66 -23.73 2.71
C ASN A 360 3.67 -24.28 1.70
N LEU A 361 4.93 -24.43 2.12
CA LEU A 361 5.97 -24.94 1.22
C LEU A 361 5.84 -26.46 1.07
N ILE A 362 5.48 -27.16 2.14
CA ILE A 362 5.20 -28.61 2.16
C ILE A 362 4.45 -29.00 3.43
N GLY A 363 3.68 -30.10 3.39
CA GLY A 363 2.86 -30.54 4.53
C GLY A 363 1.39 -30.15 4.40
N GLU A 364 0.78 -30.37 3.24
CA GLU A 364 -0.66 -30.07 3.07
C GLU A 364 -1.53 -31.14 3.73
N HIS A 365 -2.67 -30.71 4.28
CA HIS A 365 -3.69 -31.62 4.82
C HIS A 365 -3.22 -32.55 5.96
N ILE A 366 -2.13 -32.18 6.64
CA ILE A 366 -1.60 -32.93 7.78
C ILE A 366 -1.60 -32.13 9.09
N ASP A 367 -1.86 -30.82 9.05
CA ASP A 367 -1.95 -29.95 10.22
C ASP A 367 -3.11 -30.33 11.16
N TYR A 368 -4.31 -30.55 10.62
CA TYR A 368 -5.44 -31.07 11.40
C TYR A 368 -5.34 -32.56 11.76
N ASN A 369 -4.28 -33.23 11.28
CA ASN A 369 -3.90 -34.58 11.68
C ASN A 369 -2.80 -34.57 12.77
N GLY A 370 -2.47 -33.40 13.33
CA GLY A 370 -1.48 -33.27 14.41
C GLY A 370 -0.03 -33.42 13.94
N LEU A 371 0.21 -33.49 12.64
CA LEU A 371 1.53 -33.66 12.05
C LEU A 371 2.17 -32.32 11.70
N PRO A 372 3.50 -32.28 11.67
CA PRO A 372 4.24 -31.08 11.39
C PRO A 372 4.06 -30.54 9.98
N VAL A 373 4.18 -29.23 9.82
CA VAL A 373 4.12 -28.51 8.52
C VAL A 373 5.26 -27.49 8.38
N LEU A 374 5.49 -27.02 7.15
CA LEU A 374 6.57 -26.08 6.83
C LEU A 374 6.09 -24.88 5.97
N PRO A 375 5.24 -23.98 6.49
CA PRO A 375 4.83 -22.76 5.78
C PRO A 375 5.83 -21.61 5.92
N MET A 376 5.56 -20.50 5.23
CA MET A 376 6.14 -19.19 5.54
C MET A 376 5.07 -18.10 5.40
N ALA A 377 5.17 -17.04 6.21
CA ALA A 377 4.33 -15.86 6.08
C ALA A 377 4.70 -15.08 4.80
N LEU A 378 3.70 -14.48 4.15
CA LEU A 378 3.86 -13.69 2.94
C LEU A 378 3.95 -12.19 3.24
N ASP A 379 4.65 -11.47 2.37
CA ASP A 379 4.64 -10.00 2.22
C ASP A 379 3.31 -9.44 1.66
N ARG A 380 2.21 -10.13 1.91
CA ARG A 380 0.84 -9.75 1.56
C ARG A 380 0.00 -9.84 2.82
N HIS A 381 -0.75 -8.79 3.12
CA HIS A 381 -1.38 -8.62 4.42
C HIS A 381 -2.86 -8.31 4.32
N ILE A 382 -3.57 -8.62 5.41
CA ILE A 382 -4.82 -7.96 5.78
C ILE A 382 -4.46 -6.83 6.74
N HIS A 383 -4.96 -5.62 6.44
CA HIS A 383 -4.87 -4.46 7.32
C HIS A 383 -6.27 -4.16 7.86
N LEU A 384 -6.40 -4.12 9.17
CA LEU A 384 -7.60 -3.68 9.87
C LEU A 384 -7.25 -2.39 10.59
N GLU A 385 -7.66 -1.26 10.01
CA GLU A 385 -7.57 0.05 10.66
C GLU A 385 -8.76 0.17 11.61
N PHE A 386 -8.53 0.48 12.88
CA PHE A 386 -9.60 0.55 13.88
C PHE A 386 -9.43 1.69 14.87
N GLU A 387 -10.59 2.14 15.36
CA GLU A 387 -10.75 2.93 16.57
C GLU A 387 -11.51 2.09 17.60
N ALA A 388 -11.05 2.07 18.85
CA ALA A 388 -11.79 1.43 19.92
C ALA A 388 -13.09 2.19 20.22
N LEU A 389 -14.15 1.44 20.50
CA LEU A 389 -15.46 1.96 20.90
C LEU A 389 -15.68 1.77 22.40
N ALA A 390 -16.34 2.73 23.03
CA ALA A 390 -16.72 2.64 24.45
C ALA A 390 -17.74 1.52 24.74
N HIS A 391 -18.38 1.00 23.69
CA HIS A 391 -19.37 -0.07 23.78
C HIS A 391 -18.83 -1.32 23.11
N ALA A 392 -19.21 -2.48 23.62
CA ALA A 392 -18.78 -3.79 23.12
C ALA A 392 -19.48 -4.14 21.78
N THR A 393 -19.19 -3.38 20.72
CA THR A 393 -19.69 -3.57 19.35
C THR A 393 -18.56 -3.61 18.34
N VAL A 394 -18.68 -4.44 17.32
CA VAL A 394 -17.79 -4.47 16.16
C VAL A 394 -18.54 -3.84 14.99
N GLU A 395 -17.94 -2.86 14.35
CA GLU A 395 -18.47 -2.13 13.18
C GLU A 395 -17.38 -2.07 12.12
N LEU A 396 -17.36 -3.02 11.18
CA LEU A 396 -16.30 -3.11 10.17
C LEU A 396 -16.85 -2.98 8.76
N GLU A 397 -16.09 -2.30 7.92
CA GLU A 397 -16.32 -2.19 6.48
C GLU A 397 -15.19 -2.89 5.71
N GLY A 398 -15.55 -3.76 4.78
CA GLY A 398 -14.59 -4.39 3.86
C GLY A 398 -14.57 -3.69 2.51
N ASP A 399 -13.94 -4.31 1.51
CA ASP A 399 -13.94 -3.79 0.14
C ASP A 399 -15.35 -3.82 -0.51
N SER A 400 -15.47 -3.34 -1.75
CA SER A 400 -16.76 -3.31 -2.46
C SER A 400 -17.42 -4.69 -2.64
N ALA A 401 -16.66 -5.79 -2.55
CA ALA A 401 -17.19 -7.15 -2.58
C ALA A 401 -17.63 -7.65 -1.20
N HIS A 402 -17.12 -7.05 -0.13
CA HIS A 402 -17.36 -7.39 1.27
C HIS A 402 -17.92 -6.17 2.01
N GLY A 403 -19.20 -5.86 1.78
CA GLY A 403 -19.88 -4.70 2.38
C GLY A 403 -19.88 -4.68 3.92
N PRO A 404 -20.35 -3.58 4.54
CA PRO A 404 -20.20 -3.36 5.97
C PRO A 404 -21.06 -4.31 6.81
N PHE A 405 -20.64 -4.53 8.06
CA PHE A 405 -21.44 -5.22 9.06
C PHE A 405 -21.23 -4.63 10.46
N ALA A 406 -22.21 -4.89 11.33
CA ALA A 406 -22.08 -4.61 12.75
C ALA A 406 -22.60 -5.76 13.61
N PHE A 407 -22.00 -6.00 14.78
CA PHE A 407 -22.51 -6.93 15.78
C PHE A 407 -22.06 -6.58 17.20
N ARG A 408 -22.78 -7.09 18.21
CA ARG A 408 -22.41 -6.93 19.63
C ARG A 408 -21.42 -8.02 20.04
N LEU A 409 -20.41 -7.67 20.81
CA LEU A 409 -19.48 -8.60 21.44
C LEU A 409 -20.15 -9.21 22.67
N ASP A 410 -20.98 -10.23 22.46
CA ASP A 410 -21.56 -11.02 23.53
C ASP A 410 -21.46 -12.53 23.22
N ARG A 411 -21.69 -13.37 24.23
CA ARG A 411 -21.63 -14.83 24.05
C ARG A 411 -22.85 -15.39 23.30
N ALA A 412 -23.86 -14.57 23.01
CA ALA A 412 -25.11 -15.00 22.40
C ALA A 412 -25.23 -14.58 20.92
N THR A 413 -24.17 -14.01 20.35
CA THR A 413 -24.24 -13.42 19.00
C THR A 413 -24.47 -14.50 17.94
N GLU A 414 -25.57 -14.37 17.20
CA GLU A 414 -25.89 -15.27 16.10
C GLU A 414 -24.85 -15.17 14.97
N SER A 415 -24.58 -16.30 14.30
CA SER A 415 -23.76 -16.34 13.10
C SER A 415 -24.47 -15.60 11.96
N ALA A 416 -23.70 -14.89 11.13
CA ALA A 416 -24.22 -14.38 9.88
C ALA A 416 -24.45 -15.55 8.89
N PRO A 417 -25.19 -15.34 7.77
CA PRO A 417 -25.41 -16.38 6.78
C PRO A 417 -24.09 -17.10 6.38
N PRO A 418 -24.13 -18.41 6.10
CA PRO A 418 -22.94 -19.17 5.69
C PRO A 418 -22.21 -18.48 4.53
N GLY A 419 -20.88 -18.39 4.62
CA GLY A 419 -20.05 -17.70 3.64
C GLY A 419 -19.89 -16.19 3.86
N HIS A 420 -20.67 -15.56 4.75
CA HIS A 420 -20.49 -14.14 5.05
C HIS A 420 -19.16 -13.87 5.78
N TRP A 421 -18.38 -12.91 5.30
CA TRP A 421 -17.02 -12.64 5.78
C TRP A 421 -16.95 -12.21 7.25
N SER A 422 -18.02 -11.58 7.78
CA SER A 422 -18.12 -11.26 9.20
C SER A 422 -17.98 -12.49 10.11
N ASN A 423 -18.26 -13.69 9.62
CA ASN A 423 -18.14 -14.92 10.42
C ASN A 423 -16.70 -15.17 10.87
N TYR A 424 -15.69 -14.72 10.12
CA TYR A 424 -14.29 -14.78 10.55
C TYR A 424 -14.01 -13.83 11.72
N VAL A 425 -14.55 -12.61 11.67
CA VAL A 425 -14.43 -11.63 12.76
C VAL A 425 -15.19 -12.08 14.01
N ARG A 426 -16.39 -12.65 13.83
CA ARG A 426 -17.16 -13.27 14.91
C ARG A 426 -16.42 -14.46 15.53
N ALA A 427 -15.76 -15.27 14.72
CA ALA A 427 -14.93 -16.37 15.20
C ALA A 427 -13.78 -15.85 16.07
N ALA A 428 -13.05 -14.81 15.63
CA ALA A 428 -11.99 -14.19 16.43
C ALA A 428 -12.52 -13.70 17.79
N ALA A 429 -13.60 -12.90 17.78
CA ALA A 429 -14.23 -12.38 18.99
C ALA A 429 -14.69 -13.51 19.93
N ARG A 430 -15.32 -14.56 19.38
CA ARG A 430 -15.78 -15.71 20.15
C ARG A 430 -14.61 -16.46 20.80
N GLY A 431 -13.53 -16.68 20.06
CA GLY A 431 -12.32 -17.32 20.56
C GLY A 431 -11.74 -16.60 21.78
N LEU A 432 -11.67 -15.26 21.72
CA LEU A 432 -11.20 -14.43 22.83
C LEU A 432 -12.14 -14.51 24.04
N LEU A 433 -13.47 -14.42 23.83
CA LEU A 433 -14.47 -14.53 24.89
C LEU A 433 -14.49 -15.90 25.58
N ASP A 434 -14.28 -16.98 24.82
CA ASP A 434 -14.22 -18.35 25.34
C ASP A 434 -12.93 -18.59 26.12
N HIS A 435 -11.85 -17.91 25.76
CA HIS A 435 -10.59 -17.92 26.50
C HIS A 435 -10.64 -17.11 27.80
N GLY A 436 -11.62 -16.22 27.95
CA GLY A 436 -11.83 -15.42 29.16
C GLY A 436 -11.39 -13.97 29.04
N VAL A 437 -11.04 -13.49 27.84
CA VAL A 437 -10.74 -12.08 27.60
C VAL A 437 -12.00 -11.24 27.80
N GLU A 438 -11.90 -10.18 28.60
CA GLU A 438 -13.00 -9.26 28.86
C GLU A 438 -13.10 -8.19 27.77
N LEU A 439 -13.84 -8.49 26.68
CA LEU A 439 -14.08 -7.53 25.60
C LEU A 439 -15.12 -6.45 25.99
N ARG A 440 -14.69 -5.48 26.80
CA ARG A 440 -15.50 -4.34 27.28
C ARG A 440 -15.65 -3.24 26.22
N ARG A 441 -14.65 -3.11 25.36
CA ARG A 441 -14.55 -2.15 24.26
C ARG A 441 -14.71 -2.86 22.93
N GLY A 442 -15.45 -2.21 22.05
CA GLY A 442 -15.64 -2.59 20.67
C GLY A 442 -14.58 -2.02 19.75
N ILE A 443 -14.75 -2.24 18.45
CA ILE A 443 -13.92 -1.62 17.41
C ILE A 443 -14.81 -1.14 16.26
N ARG A 444 -14.49 0.03 15.71
CA ARG A 444 -14.97 0.49 14.41
C ARG A 444 -13.79 0.61 13.47
N GLY A 445 -13.93 0.21 12.22
CA GLY A 445 -12.79 0.21 11.32
C GLY A 445 -13.05 -0.24 9.89
N THR A 446 -11.98 -0.23 9.11
CA THR A 446 -11.96 -0.70 7.72
C THR A 446 -10.99 -1.88 7.58
N VAL A 447 -11.36 -2.83 6.73
CA VAL A 447 -10.55 -4.01 6.40
C VAL A 447 -10.12 -3.91 4.95
N THR A 448 -8.82 -3.83 4.72
CA THR A 448 -8.20 -3.88 3.39
C THR A 448 -7.23 -5.05 3.30
N GLY A 449 -6.95 -5.52 2.09
CA GLY A 449 -6.13 -6.72 1.91
C GLY A 449 -5.39 -6.76 0.58
N THR A 450 -4.11 -7.16 0.63
CA THR A 450 -3.32 -7.49 -0.56
C THR A 450 -3.14 -9.00 -0.75
N VAL A 451 -3.64 -9.81 0.19
CA VAL A 451 -3.66 -11.28 0.06
C VAL A 451 -4.74 -11.67 -0.95
N PRO A 452 -4.41 -12.38 -2.04
CA PRO A 452 -5.42 -12.86 -2.98
C PRO A 452 -6.49 -13.72 -2.29
N VAL A 453 -7.74 -13.31 -2.42
CA VAL A 453 -8.89 -13.94 -1.77
C VAL A 453 -9.23 -15.27 -2.44
N ALA A 454 -9.49 -16.29 -1.63
CA ALA A 454 -9.89 -17.63 -2.09
C ALA A 454 -8.87 -18.35 -3.00
N GLU A 455 -7.60 -17.98 -2.89
CA GLU A 455 -6.51 -18.60 -3.66
C GLU A 455 -5.65 -19.58 -2.85
N GLY A 456 -6.09 -19.96 -1.64
CA GLY A 456 -5.34 -20.88 -0.78
C GLY A 456 -4.21 -20.22 0.03
N LEU A 457 -4.12 -18.88 0.03
CA LEU A 457 -3.08 -18.07 0.69
C LEU A 457 -3.47 -17.54 2.09
N SER A 458 -4.53 -18.12 2.68
CA SER A 458 -5.04 -17.82 4.04
C SER A 458 -5.45 -16.39 4.32
N SER A 459 -6.11 -15.73 3.36
CA SER A 459 -6.77 -14.44 3.60
C SER A 459 -7.79 -14.50 4.75
N SER A 460 -8.48 -15.64 4.94
CA SER A 460 -9.45 -15.82 6.03
C SER A 460 -8.79 -15.83 7.40
N SER A 461 -7.74 -16.62 7.58
CA SER A 461 -7.03 -16.72 8.86
C SER A 461 -6.27 -15.44 9.18
N ALA A 462 -5.73 -14.73 8.17
CA ALA A 462 -5.17 -13.40 8.35
C ALA A 462 -6.22 -12.40 8.87
N LEU A 463 -7.46 -12.44 8.35
CA LEU A 463 -8.56 -11.63 8.88
C LEU A 463 -8.93 -12.00 10.32
N VAL A 464 -8.97 -13.30 10.65
CA VAL A 464 -9.20 -13.77 12.03
C VAL A 464 -8.11 -13.23 12.97
N VAL A 465 -6.84 -13.31 12.57
CA VAL A 465 -5.70 -12.81 13.34
C VAL A 465 -5.75 -11.28 13.51
N ALA A 466 -5.93 -10.53 12.42
CA ALA A 466 -6.02 -9.06 12.48
C ALA A 466 -7.18 -8.60 13.38
N SER A 467 -8.34 -9.26 13.29
CA SER A 467 -9.50 -8.98 14.14
C SER A 467 -9.23 -9.25 15.62
N ALA A 468 -8.56 -10.36 15.93
CA ALA A 468 -8.21 -10.71 17.30
C ALA A 468 -7.21 -9.70 17.90
N LEU A 469 -6.19 -9.33 17.13
CA LEU A 469 -5.19 -8.35 17.54
C LEU A 469 -5.80 -6.96 17.77
N ALA A 470 -6.71 -6.52 16.90
CA ALA A 470 -7.43 -5.26 17.07
C ALA A 470 -8.30 -5.27 18.35
N LEU A 471 -9.03 -6.36 18.60
CA LEU A 471 -9.85 -6.51 19.80
C LEU A 471 -9.02 -6.56 21.09
N LEU A 472 -7.89 -7.29 21.08
CA LEU A 472 -6.95 -7.32 22.21
C LEU A 472 -6.38 -5.93 22.48
N HIS A 473 -5.91 -5.23 21.45
CA HIS A 473 -5.37 -3.88 21.58
C HIS A 473 -6.41 -2.88 22.08
N ALA A 474 -7.63 -2.89 21.52
CA ALA A 474 -8.72 -2.02 21.94
C ALA A 474 -9.09 -2.19 23.43
N ASN A 475 -8.91 -3.41 23.95
CA ASN A 475 -9.20 -3.76 25.35
C ASN A 475 -7.97 -3.74 26.25
N GLU A 476 -6.79 -3.37 25.73
CA GLU A 476 -5.52 -3.36 26.46
C GLU A 476 -5.16 -4.74 27.06
N GLU A 477 -5.59 -5.80 26.39
CA GLU A 477 -5.38 -7.20 26.77
C GLU A 477 -4.23 -7.82 25.96
N GLN A 478 -3.57 -8.82 26.54
CA GLN A 478 -2.46 -9.52 25.89
C GLN A 478 -2.64 -11.04 25.97
N VAL A 479 -2.39 -11.71 24.85
CA VAL A 479 -2.37 -13.17 24.76
C VAL A 479 -1.09 -13.54 24.02
N GLU A 480 -0.33 -14.49 24.55
CA GLU A 480 0.92 -14.94 23.94
C GLU A 480 0.69 -15.50 22.52
N ALA A 481 1.61 -15.23 21.59
CA ALA A 481 1.37 -15.48 20.16
C ALA A 481 1.01 -16.95 19.84
N LEU A 482 1.68 -17.92 20.46
CA LEU A 482 1.38 -19.35 20.26
C LEU A 482 0.03 -19.74 20.88
N GLU A 483 -0.29 -19.19 22.05
CA GLU A 483 -1.58 -19.41 22.68
C GLU A 483 -2.72 -18.82 21.84
N LEU A 484 -2.52 -17.60 21.33
CA LEU A 484 -3.43 -16.93 20.43
C LEU A 484 -3.61 -17.73 19.13
N ALA A 485 -2.53 -18.26 18.55
CA ALA A 485 -2.61 -19.12 17.36
C ALA A 485 -3.47 -20.36 17.61
N ALA A 486 -3.24 -21.07 18.72
CA ALA A 486 -4.03 -22.25 19.09
C ALA A 486 -5.50 -21.91 19.34
N LEU A 487 -5.77 -20.77 19.99
CA LEU A 487 -7.10 -20.24 20.25
C LEU A 487 -7.83 -19.93 18.95
N LEU A 488 -7.22 -19.14 18.06
CA LEU A 488 -7.82 -18.72 16.80
C LEU A 488 -8.03 -19.89 15.84
N ALA A 489 -7.14 -20.87 15.83
CA ALA A 489 -7.32 -22.11 15.07
C ALA A 489 -8.57 -22.90 15.50
N ARG A 490 -8.86 -22.95 16.81
CA ARG A 490 -10.11 -23.55 17.31
C ARG A 490 -11.32 -22.66 16.98
N ALA A 491 -11.16 -21.35 17.11
CA ALA A 491 -12.23 -20.40 16.91
C ALA A 491 -12.71 -20.35 15.45
N GLU A 492 -11.80 -20.36 14.47
CA GLU A 492 -12.12 -20.31 13.03
C GLU A 492 -12.98 -21.51 12.58
N ARG A 493 -12.93 -22.64 13.31
CA ARG A 493 -13.79 -23.80 13.02
C ARG A 493 -15.29 -23.51 13.15
N HIS A 494 -15.67 -22.47 13.91
CA HIS A 494 -17.06 -22.02 14.00
C HIS A 494 -17.61 -21.45 12.68
N VAL A 495 -16.73 -21.08 11.74
CA VAL A 495 -17.13 -20.70 10.37
C VAL A 495 -17.55 -21.93 9.54
N GLY A 496 -17.24 -23.14 10.03
CA GLY A 496 -17.66 -24.42 9.46
C GLY A 496 -16.55 -25.22 8.78
N VAL A 497 -15.37 -24.63 8.58
CA VAL A 497 -14.20 -25.33 8.03
C VAL A 497 -13.42 -25.98 9.16
N GLN A 498 -13.27 -27.30 9.11
CA GLN A 498 -12.58 -28.06 10.16
C GLN A 498 -11.06 -28.08 9.95
N GLY A 499 -10.45 -26.90 9.85
CA GLY A 499 -9.00 -26.72 9.66
C GLY A 499 -8.13 -27.05 10.88
N GLY A 500 -6.81 -27.11 10.65
CA GLY A 500 -5.79 -27.20 11.70
C GLY A 500 -5.34 -25.80 12.15
N GLY A 501 -4.11 -25.70 12.66
CA GLY A 501 -3.56 -24.47 13.24
C GLY A 501 -2.42 -23.82 12.45
N MET A 502 -2.11 -24.34 11.27
CA MET A 502 -0.98 -23.87 10.46
C MET A 502 -1.11 -22.39 10.09
N ASP A 503 -2.28 -22.01 9.58
CA ASP A 503 -2.51 -20.70 8.96
C ASP A 503 -2.35 -19.57 9.99
N GLN A 504 -2.93 -19.75 11.18
CA GLN A 504 -2.89 -18.77 12.27
C GLN A 504 -1.51 -18.70 12.91
N ALA A 505 -0.85 -19.85 13.13
CA ALA A 505 0.50 -19.89 13.67
C ALA A 505 1.52 -19.27 12.71
N ALA A 506 1.42 -19.53 11.40
CA ALA A 506 2.27 -18.89 10.41
C ALA A 506 2.04 -17.39 10.33
N SER A 507 0.78 -16.95 10.41
CA SER A 507 0.44 -15.52 10.36
C SER A 507 0.96 -14.74 11.59
N LEU A 508 0.86 -15.32 12.79
CA LEU A 508 1.33 -14.70 14.03
C LEU A 508 2.85 -14.78 14.22
N CYS A 509 3.46 -15.90 13.85
CA CYS A 509 4.87 -16.19 14.15
C CYS A 509 5.79 -16.08 12.93
N GLY A 510 5.34 -15.41 11.86
CA GLY A 510 6.16 -15.08 10.69
C GLY A 510 7.49 -14.45 11.08
N GLN A 511 8.55 -14.87 10.41
CA GLN A 511 9.87 -14.26 10.54
C GLN A 511 10.47 -14.06 9.15
N GLU A 512 10.93 -12.84 8.89
CA GLU A 512 11.54 -12.49 7.62
C GLU A 512 12.71 -13.42 7.27
N GLY A 513 12.78 -13.84 6.01
CA GLY A 513 13.80 -14.77 5.52
C GLY A 513 13.69 -16.21 6.03
N HIS A 514 12.64 -16.58 6.76
CA HIS A 514 12.48 -17.92 7.34
C HIS A 514 11.17 -18.61 6.93
N ALA A 515 11.28 -19.89 6.59
CA ALA A 515 10.16 -20.80 6.71
C ALA A 515 9.95 -21.16 8.19
N LEU A 516 8.79 -21.72 8.51
CA LEU A 516 8.38 -22.01 9.88
C LEU A 516 8.07 -23.48 9.98
N ARG A 517 8.88 -24.21 10.76
CA ARG A 517 8.56 -25.58 11.15
C ARG A 517 7.55 -25.50 12.28
N ILE A 518 6.30 -25.92 12.02
CA ILE A 518 5.19 -25.84 12.99
C ILE A 518 4.81 -27.25 13.45
N ASP A 519 4.92 -27.51 14.74
CA ASP A 519 4.43 -28.72 15.43
C ASP A 519 3.09 -28.40 16.11
N PHE A 520 2.23 -29.41 16.32
CA PHE A 520 0.91 -29.19 16.95
C PHE A 520 0.73 -29.90 18.31
N GLU A 521 1.59 -30.86 18.66
CA GLU A 521 1.50 -31.64 19.89
C GLU A 521 2.84 -31.69 20.64
N PRO A 522 3.18 -30.67 21.47
CA PRO A 522 2.45 -29.41 21.65
C PRO A 522 2.75 -28.41 20.51
N LEU A 523 1.98 -27.31 20.45
CA LEU A 523 2.20 -26.25 19.47
C LEU A 523 3.59 -25.62 19.66
N ARG A 524 4.44 -25.70 18.63
CA ARG A 524 5.75 -25.05 18.59
C ARG A 524 6.01 -24.49 17.20
N VAL A 525 6.70 -23.36 17.14
CA VAL A 525 7.16 -22.77 15.88
C VAL A 525 8.67 -22.62 15.94
N THR A 526 9.35 -23.25 14.98
CA THR A 526 10.81 -23.17 14.84
C THR A 526 11.15 -22.54 13.49
N PRO A 527 11.78 -21.35 13.47
CA PRO A 527 12.25 -20.74 12.23
C PRO A 527 13.30 -21.62 11.53
N VAL A 528 13.20 -21.71 10.20
CA VAL A 528 14.11 -22.42 9.31
C VAL A 528 14.54 -21.45 8.20
N PRO A 529 15.82 -21.02 8.15
CA PRO A 529 16.27 -20.06 7.16
C PRO A 529 15.99 -20.52 5.73
N VAL A 530 15.51 -19.61 4.88
CA VAL A 530 15.39 -19.84 3.44
C VAL A 530 16.72 -19.46 2.78
N PRO A 531 17.39 -20.38 2.05
CA PRO A 531 18.66 -20.07 1.40
C PRO A 531 18.55 -18.94 0.37
N GLU A 532 19.58 -18.09 0.31
CA GLU A 532 19.69 -17.03 -0.69
C GLU A 532 19.82 -17.60 -2.12
N GLY A 533 19.48 -16.78 -3.12
CA GLY A 533 19.59 -17.18 -4.53
C GLY A 533 18.46 -18.08 -5.04
N TRP A 534 17.47 -18.40 -4.19
CA TRP A 534 16.26 -19.13 -4.56
C TRP A 534 15.03 -18.23 -4.51
N ARG A 535 14.04 -18.52 -5.37
CA ARG A 535 12.79 -17.77 -5.48
C ARG A 535 11.59 -18.69 -5.41
N TRP A 536 10.55 -18.23 -4.71
CA TRP A 536 9.23 -18.83 -4.71
C TRP A 536 8.32 -18.05 -5.65
N ILE A 537 7.73 -18.72 -6.62
CA ILE A 537 6.77 -18.14 -7.55
C ILE A 537 5.39 -18.70 -7.20
N ILE A 538 4.45 -17.82 -6.89
CA ILE A 538 3.05 -18.16 -6.68
C ILE A 538 2.29 -17.94 -7.97
N ALA A 539 1.56 -18.95 -8.43
CA ALA A 539 0.78 -18.92 -9.66
C ALA A 539 -0.67 -19.35 -9.38
N SER A 540 -1.63 -18.45 -9.61
CA SER A 540 -3.06 -18.72 -9.48
C SER A 540 -3.56 -19.60 -10.62
N SER A 541 -4.34 -20.63 -10.28
CA SER A 541 -5.06 -21.49 -11.24
C SER A 541 -6.28 -20.80 -11.87
N LEU A 542 -6.58 -19.56 -11.49
CA LEU A 542 -7.78 -18.80 -11.87
C LEU A 542 -9.10 -19.43 -11.41
N THR A 543 -9.02 -20.56 -10.69
CA THR A 543 -10.16 -21.27 -10.12
C THR A 543 -10.21 -20.95 -8.64
N ARG A 544 -11.27 -20.27 -8.19
CA ARG A 544 -11.44 -19.93 -6.78
C ARG A 544 -11.70 -21.20 -5.96
N ALA A 545 -10.99 -21.32 -4.84
CA ALA A 545 -11.17 -22.39 -3.86
C ALA A 545 -11.73 -21.81 -2.55
N GLU A 546 -13.00 -21.42 -2.56
CA GLU A 546 -13.65 -20.84 -1.38
C GLU A 546 -13.93 -21.92 -0.32
N LYS A 547 -13.05 -22.01 0.69
CA LYS A 547 -13.17 -22.96 1.80
C LYS A 547 -14.51 -22.85 2.55
N ALA A 548 -15.18 -21.70 2.55
CA ALA A 548 -16.47 -21.50 3.19
C ALA A 548 -17.69 -21.88 2.31
N GLY A 549 -17.47 -22.18 1.02
CA GLY A 549 -18.49 -22.59 0.06
C GLY A 549 -18.47 -24.10 -0.21
N ALA A 550 -18.61 -24.51 -1.48
CA ALA A 550 -18.66 -25.92 -1.89
C ALA A 550 -17.40 -26.73 -1.49
N VAL A 551 -16.23 -26.08 -1.38
CA VAL A 551 -14.98 -26.72 -0.95
C VAL A 551 -15.02 -27.12 0.53
N ARG A 552 -15.89 -26.51 1.35
CA ARG A 552 -16.03 -26.81 2.78
C ARG A 552 -16.33 -28.28 3.04
N GLU A 553 -17.30 -28.81 2.32
CA GLU A 553 -17.78 -30.19 2.51
C GLU A 553 -16.71 -31.19 2.10
N LEU A 554 -16.05 -30.95 0.98
CA LEU A 554 -14.92 -31.76 0.51
C LEU A 554 -13.74 -31.73 1.48
N TYR A 555 -13.40 -30.55 2.02
CA TYR A 555 -12.33 -30.40 3.01
C TYR A 555 -12.65 -31.18 4.29
N ASN A 556 -13.86 -31.02 4.80
CA ASN A 556 -14.30 -31.71 6.02
C ASN A 556 -14.39 -33.23 5.81
N GLU A 557 -14.82 -33.67 4.62
CA GLU A 557 -14.81 -35.07 4.21
C GLU A 557 -13.39 -35.64 4.25
N ARG A 558 -12.39 -34.92 3.72
CA ARG A 558 -10.98 -35.35 3.77
C ARG A 558 -10.50 -35.53 5.21
N ARG A 559 -10.83 -34.59 6.12
CA ARG A 559 -10.49 -34.73 7.54
C ARG A 559 -11.13 -35.96 8.17
N ALA A 560 -12.43 -36.19 7.93
CA ALA A 560 -13.13 -37.36 8.45
C ALA A 560 -12.52 -38.68 7.94
N GLN A 561 -12.20 -38.75 6.64
CA GLN A 561 -11.55 -39.91 6.03
C GLN A 561 -10.16 -40.20 6.64
N CYS A 562 -9.39 -39.16 7.00
CA CYS A 562 -8.11 -39.36 7.68
C CYS A 562 -8.30 -39.96 9.08
N ALA A 563 -9.20 -39.38 9.87
CA ALA A 563 -9.49 -39.88 11.22
C ALA A 563 -9.96 -41.35 11.20
N GLU A 564 -10.90 -41.66 10.30
CA GLU A 564 -11.41 -43.03 10.11
C GLU A 564 -10.31 -44.00 9.65
N ALA A 565 -9.42 -43.56 8.75
CA ALA A 565 -8.33 -44.40 8.27
C ALA A 565 -7.33 -44.73 9.38
N LEU A 566 -6.98 -43.75 10.24
CA LEU A 566 -6.10 -43.97 11.39
C LEU A 566 -6.70 -44.94 12.39
N GLU A 567 -7.98 -44.75 12.73
CA GLU A 567 -8.73 -45.60 13.66
C GLU A 567 -8.79 -47.05 13.17
N ARG A 568 -9.14 -47.27 11.89
CA ARG A 568 -9.25 -48.61 11.30
C ARG A 568 -7.91 -49.33 11.18
N VAL A 569 -6.80 -48.60 11.07
CA VAL A 569 -5.44 -49.19 11.11
C VAL A 569 -5.02 -49.52 12.55
N GLY A 570 -5.72 -48.98 13.55
CA GLY A 570 -5.51 -49.27 14.97
C GLY A 570 -4.31 -48.54 15.57
N ARG A 571 -4.00 -47.34 15.07
CA ARG A 571 -2.90 -46.48 15.56
C ARG A 571 -3.45 -45.33 16.40
N THR A 572 -2.69 -44.89 17.39
CA THR A 572 -3.18 -43.90 18.37
C THR A 572 -3.05 -42.47 17.88
N SER A 573 -2.01 -42.19 17.11
CA SER A 573 -1.75 -40.86 16.54
C SER A 573 -1.01 -40.99 15.20
N TRP A 574 -1.04 -39.93 14.41
CA TRP A 574 -0.23 -39.86 13.21
C TRP A 574 1.26 -39.66 13.51
N LEU A 575 1.60 -39.04 14.65
CA LEU A 575 2.99 -38.91 15.11
C LEU A 575 3.62 -40.30 15.33
N GLU A 576 2.92 -41.22 15.98
CA GLU A 576 3.34 -42.62 16.15
C GLU A 576 3.69 -43.25 14.78
N VAL A 577 2.84 -43.06 13.78
CA VAL A 577 3.07 -43.58 12.43
C VAL A 577 4.28 -42.92 11.77
N MET A 578 4.43 -41.60 11.88
CA MET A 578 5.53 -40.85 11.25
C MET A 578 6.90 -41.22 11.86
N GLU A 579 6.95 -41.38 13.18
CA GLU A 579 8.15 -41.65 13.99
C GLU A 579 8.58 -43.11 13.97
N ALA A 580 7.71 -44.03 13.53
CA ALA A 580 8.04 -45.43 13.32
C ALA A 580 9.31 -45.57 12.46
N ASP A 581 10.13 -46.59 12.76
CA ASP A 581 11.33 -46.86 11.96
C ASP A 581 10.96 -47.25 10.51
N GLN A 582 11.95 -47.33 9.63
CA GLN A 582 11.70 -47.59 8.20
C GLN A 582 10.97 -48.92 7.94
N ALA A 583 11.27 -49.97 8.71
CA ALA A 583 10.68 -51.29 8.51
C ALA A 583 9.25 -51.35 9.06
N GLU A 584 9.02 -50.77 10.24
CA GLU A 584 7.68 -50.65 10.80
C GLU A 584 6.80 -49.74 9.93
N PHE A 585 7.30 -48.58 9.51
CA PHE A 585 6.56 -47.65 8.64
C PHE A 585 6.10 -48.34 7.34
N ALA A 586 6.99 -49.10 6.69
CA ALA A 586 6.64 -49.87 5.50
C ALA A 586 5.59 -50.94 5.78
N THR A 587 5.67 -51.60 6.95
CA THR A 587 4.70 -52.60 7.39
C THR A 587 3.33 -51.97 7.66
N ILE A 588 3.29 -50.80 8.32
CA ILE A 588 2.06 -50.05 8.56
C ILE A 588 1.39 -49.67 7.24
N LEU A 589 2.14 -49.09 6.29
CA LEU A 589 1.60 -48.71 4.99
C LEU A 589 1.07 -49.91 4.20
N ALA A 590 1.80 -51.02 4.16
CA ALA A 590 1.36 -52.24 3.49
C ALA A 590 0.12 -52.86 4.16
N GLY A 591 0.05 -52.81 5.50
CA GLY A 591 -1.11 -53.21 6.27
C GLY A 591 -2.34 -52.38 5.93
N ALA A 592 -2.22 -51.05 5.99
CA ALA A 592 -3.27 -50.10 5.64
C ALA A 592 -3.75 -50.29 4.20
N GLN A 593 -2.85 -50.55 3.25
CA GLN A 593 -3.21 -50.82 1.85
C GLN A 593 -4.03 -52.10 1.67
N LYS A 594 -3.80 -53.11 2.51
CA LYS A 594 -4.53 -54.39 2.45
C LYS A 594 -5.86 -54.34 3.19
N SER A 595 -5.94 -53.63 4.32
CA SER A 595 -7.08 -53.66 5.23
C SER A 595 -8.12 -52.56 4.98
N LEU A 596 -7.72 -51.42 4.41
CA LEU A 596 -8.62 -50.29 4.17
C LEU A 596 -9.26 -50.33 2.78
N PRO A 597 -10.48 -49.80 2.62
CA PRO A 597 -11.02 -49.43 1.31
C PRO A 597 -10.06 -48.50 0.56
N LEU A 598 -10.03 -48.59 -0.78
CA LEU A 598 -9.07 -47.88 -1.62
C LEU A 598 -8.96 -46.37 -1.29
N THR A 599 -10.08 -45.69 -1.09
CA THR A 599 -10.10 -44.27 -0.73
C THR A 599 -9.37 -44.00 0.58
N LEU A 600 -9.70 -44.73 1.64
CA LEU A 600 -9.09 -44.57 2.97
C LEU A 600 -7.62 -44.96 2.97
N SER A 601 -7.25 -46.04 2.25
CA SER A 601 -5.85 -46.43 2.06
C SER A 601 -5.04 -45.31 1.42
N ARG A 602 -5.59 -44.63 0.40
CA ARG A 602 -4.92 -43.50 -0.24
C ARG A 602 -4.79 -42.29 0.70
N ARG A 603 -5.84 -41.94 1.47
CA ARG A 603 -5.73 -40.86 2.49
C ARG A 603 -4.67 -41.19 3.54
N PHE A 604 -4.65 -42.43 4.02
CA PHE A 604 -3.66 -42.89 4.99
C PHE A 604 -2.24 -42.76 4.44
N ARG A 605 -2.01 -43.25 3.22
CA ARG A 605 -0.71 -43.15 2.55
C ARG A 605 -0.27 -41.70 2.38
N HIS A 606 -1.17 -40.81 1.97
CA HIS A 606 -0.85 -39.39 1.85
C HIS A 606 -0.36 -38.81 3.19
N VAL A 607 -1.18 -38.90 4.24
CA VAL A 607 -0.87 -38.29 5.54
C VAL A 607 0.43 -38.83 6.12
N ALA A 608 0.60 -40.16 6.12
CA ALA A 608 1.80 -40.81 6.65
C ALA A 608 3.07 -40.42 5.88
N THR A 609 3.00 -40.39 4.54
CA THR A 609 4.18 -40.06 3.72
C THR A 609 4.47 -38.56 3.66
N GLU A 610 3.44 -37.71 3.73
CA GLU A 610 3.60 -36.25 3.74
C GLU A 610 4.26 -35.79 5.05
N GLY A 611 3.89 -36.37 6.20
CA GLY A 611 4.56 -36.09 7.47
C GLY A 611 6.07 -36.33 7.43
N ARG A 612 6.49 -37.48 6.88
CA ARG A 612 7.92 -37.76 6.68
C ARG A 612 8.58 -36.83 5.66
N ARG A 613 7.87 -36.47 4.59
CA ARG A 613 8.37 -35.49 3.60
C ARG A 613 8.65 -34.13 4.23
N VAL A 614 7.86 -33.68 5.21
CA VAL A 614 8.14 -32.42 5.94
C VAL A 614 9.47 -32.49 6.69
N ILE A 615 9.76 -33.61 7.36
CA ILE A 615 11.04 -33.81 8.07
C ILE A 615 12.21 -33.83 7.09
N GLU A 616 12.05 -34.51 5.94
CA GLU A 616 13.06 -34.53 4.88
C GLU A 616 13.27 -33.16 4.24
N ALA A 617 12.19 -32.40 4.06
CA ALA A 617 12.24 -31.06 3.48
C ALA A 617 12.88 -30.05 4.43
N GLU A 618 12.59 -30.12 5.73
CA GLU A 618 13.30 -29.33 6.74
C GLU A 618 14.80 -29.62 6.70
N ARG A 619 15.21 -30.90 6.64
CA ARG A 619 16.63 -31.28 6.51
C ARG A 619 17.25 -30.75 5.23
N ALA A 620 16.52 -30.82 4.10
CA ALA A 620 16.98 -30.29 2.83
C ALA A 620 17.17 -28.77 2.89
N LEU A 621 16.22 -28.04 3.50
CA LEU A 621 16.27 -26.58 3.65
C LEU A 621 17.44 -26.15 4.55
N ARG A 622 17.60 -26.80 5.71
CA ARG A 622 18.72 -26.55 6.64
C ARG A 622 20.09 -26.92 6.06
N GLY A 623 20.12 -27.90 5.17
CA GLY A 623 21.32 -28.30 4.44
C GLY A 623 21.51 -27.56 3.11
N GLU A 624 20.72 -26.52 2.84
CA GLU A 624 20.72 -25.72 1.61
C GLU A 624 20.58 -26.53 0.31
N ASN A 625 20.05 -27.76 0.40
CA ASN A 625 19.85 -28.66 -0.72
C ASN A 625 18.48 -28.44 -1.37
N MET A 626 18.32 -27.27 -2.00
CA MET A 626 17.04 -26.84 -2.60
C MET A 626 16.61 -27.71 -3.79
N SER A 627 17.56 -28.38 -4.46
CA SER A 627 17.23 -29.41 -5.46
C SER A 627 16.54 -30.62 -4.82
N ALA A 628 16.98 -31.08 -3.64
CA ALA A 628 16.28 -32.11 -2.89
C ALA A 628 14.91 -31.62 -2.39
N PHE A 629 14.84 -30.38 -1.90
CA PHE A 629 13.58 -29.75 -1.51
C PHE A 629 12.57 -29.75 -2.66
N GLY A 630 13.00 -29.32 -3.87
CA GLY A 630 12.15 -29.32 -5.06
C GLY A 630 11.63 -30.71 -5.45
N ARG A 631 12.45 -31.76 -5.34
CA ARG A 631 11.99 -33.15 -5.53
C ARG A 631 10.92 -33.56 -4.51
N LEU A 632 11.04 -33.11 -3.26
CA LEU A 632 10.04 -33.35 -2.22
C LEU A 632 8.74 -32.60 -2.47
N MET A 633 8.80 -31.35 -2.96
CA MET A 633 7.61 -30.60 -3.40
C MET A 633 6.86 -31.35 -4.51
N ASN A 634 7.59 -31.86 -5.49
CA ASN A 634 7.03 -32.64 -6.59
C ASN A 634 6.35 -33.94 -6.10
N ALA A 635 6.98 -34.64 -5.15
CA ALA A 635 6.40 -35.82 -4.53
C ALA A 635 5.14 -35.50 -3.70
N SER A 636 5.14 -34.37 -2.98
CA SER A 636 3.96 -33.85 -2.28
C SER A 636 2.82 -33.58 -3.24
N HIS A 637 3.07 -32.90 -4.37
CA HIS A 637 2.04 -32.65 -5.38
C HIS A 637 1.44 -33.93 -5.96
N ALA A 638 2.28 -34.89 -6.34
CA ALA A 638 1.81 -36.19 -6.84
C ALA A 638 0.94 -36.91 -5.80
N SER A 639 1.33 -36.87 -4.51
CA SER A 639 0.53 -37.43 -3.43
C SER A 639 -0.81 -36.70 -3.27
N LEU A 640 -0.83 -35.37 -3.35
CA LEU A 640 -2.07 -34.59 -3.28
C LEU A 640 -3.03 -34.86 -4.44
N ARG A 641 -2.49 -35.06 -5.64
CA ARG A 641 -3.26 -35.41 -6.85
C ARG A 641 -3.79 -36.85 -6.77
N ASP A 642 -2.91 -37.82 -6.55
CA ASP A 642 -3.20 -39.24 -6.76
C ASP A 642 -3.76 -39.92 -5.51
N ASP A 643 -3.22 -39.55 -4.34
CA ASP A 643 -3.59 -40.14 -3.04
C ASP A 643 -4.62 -39.33 -2.28
N PHE A 644 -4.49 -38.00 -2.27
CA PHE A 644 -5.42 -37.15 -1.54
C PHE A 644 -6.61 -36.68 -2.38
N GLY A 645 -6.47 -36.66 -3.70
CA GLY A 645 -7.52 -36.29 -4.63
C GLY A 645 -8.05 -34.87 -4.39
N VAL A 646 -7.11 -33.91 -4.27
CA VAL A 646 -7.41 -32.49 -4.06
C VAL A 646 -6.77 -31.57 -5.11
N SER A 647 -6.01 -32.12 -6.08
CA SER A 647 -5.53 -31.32 -7.22
C SER A 647 -6.63 -31.11 -8.27
N THR A 648 -6.34 -30.27 -9.25
CA THR A 648 -7.20 -30.01 -10.42
C THR A 648 -6.35 -30.02 -11.69
N PRO A 649 -6.94 -30.22 -12.88
CA PRO A 649 -6.20 -30.16 -14.13
C PRO A 649 -5.43 -28.84 -14.32
N ALA A 650 -5.99 -27.72 -13.87
CA ALA A 650 -5.34 -26.42 -13.94
C ALA A 650 -4.11 -26.33 -13.02
N LEU A 651 -4.18 -26.88 -11.80
CA LEU A 651 -3.03 -26.94 -10.90
C LEU A 651 -1.95 -27.88 -11.44
N ASP A 652 -2.34 -29.05 -11.96
CA ASP A 652 -1.43 -30.03 -12.54
C ASP A 652 -0.69 -29.44 -13.77
N GLU A 653 -1.40 -28.66 -14.59
CA GLU A 653 -0.82 -27.95 -15.74
C GLU A 653 0.19 -26.88 -15.30
N ILE A 654 -0.15 -26.03 -14.32
CA ILE A 654 0.80 -25.04 -13.76
C ILE A 654 2.07 -25.73 -13.26
N VAL A 655 1.92 -26.83 -12.51
CA VAL A 655 3.05 -27.59 -11.98
C VAL A 655 3.91 -28.18 -13.11
N GLY A 656 3.28 -28.74 -14.15
CA GLY A 656 3.98 -29.24 -15.33
C GLY A 656 4.79 -28.14 -16.03
N VAL A 657 4.12 -27.03 -16.38
CA VAL A 657 4.74 -25.89 -17.07
C VAL A 657 5.92 -25.31 -16.27
N ALA A 658 5.76 -25.09 -14.97
CA ALA A 658 6.83 -24.53 -14.15
C ALA A 658 8.06 -25.45 -14.11
N ARG A 659 7.85 -26.77 -14.02
CA ARG A 659 8.93 -27.76 -13.98
C ARG A 659 9.65 -27.88 -15.31
N ASP A 660 8.90 -27.93 -16.42
CA ASP A 660 9.46 -28.02 -17.76
C ASP A 660 10.31 -26.77 -18.09
N ALA A 661 9.97 -25.63 -17.48
CA ALA A 661 10.71 -24.37 -17.58
C ALA A 661 11.93 -24.24 -16.64
N GLY A 662 12.22 -25.26 -15.82
CA GLY A 662 13.41 -25.29 -14.96
C GLY A 662 13.17 -25.10 -13.47
N ALA A 663 11.92 -25.07 -12.98
CA ALA A 663 11.66 -25.08 -11.55
C ALA A 663 12.17 -26.39 -10.92
N ALA A 664 12.95 -26.28 -9.83
CA ALA A 664 13.44 -27.42 -9.06
C ALA A 664 12.28 -28.26 -8.47
N GLY A 665 11.17 -27.60 -8.14
CA GLY A 665 9.93 -28.26 -7.78
C GLY A 665 8.73 -27.33 -7.84
N ALA A 666 7.56 -27.88 -8.08
CA ALA A 666 6.31 -27.13 -8.02
C ALA A 666 5.18 -28.01 -7.47
N ARG A 667 4.23 -27.38 -6.78
CA ARG A 667 3.08 -28.04 -6.17
C ARG A 667 1.92 -27.07 -5.95
N LEU A 668 0.71 -27.60 -5.81
CA LEU A 668 -0.40 -26.82 -5.24
C LEU A 668 -0.08 -26.41 -3.78
N THR A 669 -0.67 -25.31 -3.32
CA THR A 669 -0.57 -24.84 -1.92
C THR A 669 -1.95 -24.45 -1.39
N GLY A 670 -2.21 -24.71 -0.10
CA GLY A 670 -3.53 -24.53 0.50
C GLY A 670 -4.44 -25.75 0.35
N ALA A 671 -5.77 -25.53 0.38
CA ALA A 671 -6.76 -26.62 0.47
C ALA A 671 -6.95 -27.45 -0.81
N GLY A 672 -6.33 -27.07 -1.93
CA GLY A 672 -6.61 -27.65 -3.23
C GLY A 672 -7.99 -27.32 -3.77
N PHE A 673 -8.44 -28.08 -4.76
CA PHE A 673 -9.68 -27.88 -5.54
C PHE A 673 -9.72 -26.56 -6.33
N GLY A 674 -8.57 -25.94 -6.52
CA GLY A 674 -8.39 -24.59 -7.07
C GLY A 674 -7.29 -23.85 -6.30
N GLY A 675 -7.27 -22.53 -6.43
CA GLY A 675 -6.31 -21.66 -5.76
C GLY A 675 -4.95 -21.62 -6.46
N CYS A 676 -3.86 -21.56 -5.70
CA CYS A 676 -2.52 -21.38 -6.22
C CYS A 676 -1.68 -22.65 -6.24
N ALA A 677 -0.66 -22.64 -7.10
CA ALA A 677 0.54 -23.43 -6.97
C ALA A 677 1.73 -22.55 -6.55
N VAL A 678 2.72 -23.18 -5.91
CA VAL A 678 4.02 -22.62 -5.58
C VAL A 678 5.09 -23.38 -6.36
N ALA A 679 5.96 -22.63 -7.04
CA ALA A 679 7.14 -23.15 -7.74
C ALA A 679 8.42 -22.61 -7.11
N LEU A 680 9.42 -23.48 -6.98
CA LEU A 680 10.75 -23.17 -6.47
C LEU A 680 11.74 -23.20 -7.63
N CYS A 681 12.49 -22.12 -7.82
CA CYS A 681 13.52 -22.00 -8.85
C CYS A 681 14.71 -21.20 -8.33
N GLY A 682 15.87 -21.31 -8.97
CA GLY A 682 16.97 -20.39 -8.73
C GLY A 682 16.63 -19.01 -9.27
N ALA A 683 17.32 -17.98 -8.78
CA ALA A 683 17.09 -16.60 -9.19
C ALA A 683 17.32 -16.38 -10.70
N ASP A 684 18.25 -17.13 -11.30
CA ASP A 684 18.59 -17.05 -12.72
C ASP A 684 17.51 -17.71 -13.61
N GLU A 685 16.88 -18.79 -13.14
CA GLU A 685 15.81 -19.49 -13.86
C GLU A 685 14.43 -18.82 -13.69
N ALA A 686 14.27 -17.95 -12.69
CA ALA A 686 13.00 -17.35 -12.33
C ALA A 686 12.30 -16.66 -13.52
N LYS A 687 13.06 -15.94 -14.36
CA LYS A 687 12.50 -15.28 -15.54
C LYS A 687 11.90 -16.28 -16.53
N ALA A 688 12.63 -17.37 -16.82
CA ALA A 688 12.18 -18.39 -17.76
C ALA A 688 10.93 -19.12 -17.25
N VAL A 689 10.88 -19.43 -15.95
CA VAL A 689 9.69 -20.04 -15.32
C VAL A 689 8.48 -19.14 -15.42
N ILE A 690 8.63 -17.83 -15.18
CA ILE A 690 7.54 -16.85 -15.31
C ILE A 690 7.04 -16.75 -16.74
N GLU A 691 7.95 -16.59 -17.71
CA GLU A 691 7.59 -16.50 -19.13
C GLU A 691 6.87 -17.76 -19.60
N ALA A 692 7.35 -18.95 -19.21
CA ALA A 692 6.68 -20.20 -19.53
C ALA A 692 5.29 -20.31 -18.91
N LEU A 693 5.08 -19.85 -17.67
CA LEU A 693 3.75 -19.82 -17.05
C LEU A 693 2.80 -18.83 -17.75
N ILE A 694 3.32 -17.66 -18.14
CA ILE A 694 2.56 -16.68 -18.92
C ILE A 694 2.14 -17.27 -20.26
N ASP A 695 3.08 -17.81 -21.03
CA ASP A 695 2.83 -18.28 -22.40
C ASP A 695 2.10 -19.62 -22.43
N GLY A 696 2.46 -20.55 -21.53
CA GLY A 696 1.97 -21.92 -21.51
C GLY A 696 0.65 -22.10 -20.78
N PHE A 697 0.39 -21.33 -19.72
CA PHE A 697 -0.84 -21.47 -18.91
C PHE A 697 -1.80 -20.29 -19.07
N TYR A 698 -1.31 -19.06 -18.95
CA TYR A 698 -2.18 -17.88 -18.91
C TYR A 698 -2.62 -17.35 -20.28
N ALA A 699 -1.72 -17.28 -21.26
CA ALA A 699 -2.04 -16.78 -22.60
C ALA A 699 -3.16 -17.58 -23.30
N PRO A 700 -3.20 -18.93 -23.23
CA PRO A 700 -4.32 -19.72 -23.77
C PRO A 700 -5.68 -19.42 -23.11
N ARG A 701 -5.67 -18.77 -21.95
CA ARG A 701 -6.86 -18.42 -21.15
C ARG A 701 -7.24 -16.94 -21.25
N GLY A 702 -6.77 -16.26 -22.30
CA GLY A 702 -7.06 -14.83 -22.56
C GLY A 702 -6.04 -13.87 -21.96
N GLY A 703 -4.95 -14.38 -21.40
CA GLY A 703 -3.96 -13.61 -20.68
C GLY A 703 -4.48 -13.12 -19.33
N VAL A 704 -3.56 -12.82 -18.42
CA VAL A 704 -3.88 -12.17 -17.15
C VAL A 704 -2.83 -11.10 -16.88
N GLY A 705 -3.26 -9.99 -16.28
CA GLY A 705 -2.30 -8.99 -15.79
C GLY A 705 -1.37 -9.61 -14.74
N ARG A 706 -0.28 -8.91 -14.39
CA ARG A 706 0.74 -9.29 -13.37
C ARG A 706 0.21 -9.65 -11.96
N ARG A 707 -1.11 -9.75 -11.75
CA ARG A 707 -1.74 -10.08 -10.46
C ARG A 707 -1.91 -11.59 -10.21
N ALA A 708 -1.94 -12.43 -11.25
CA ALA A 708 -2.14 -13.88 -11.08
C ALA A 708 -0.84 -14.63 -10.75
N LEU A 709 0.31 -13.98 -10.90
CA LEU A 709 1.62 -14.56 -10.66
C LEU A 709 2.54 -13.54 -9.98
N PHE A 710 3.20 -13.94 -8.89
CA PHE A 710 4.10 -13.04 -8.14
C PHE A 710 5.18 -13.83 -7.39
N PHE A 711 6.28 -13.14 -7.06
CA PHE A 711 7.30 -13.68 -6.14
C PHE A 711 6.81 -13.60 -4.71
N ALA A 712 7.05 -14.67 -3.95
CA ALA A 712 6.79 -14.71 -2.52
C ALA A 712 8.11 -14.71 -1.75
N ASP A 713 8.24 -13.75 -0.85
CA ASP A 713 9.33 -13.67 0.12
C ASP A 713 8.78 -13.92 1.53
N ALA A 714 9.57 -14.57 2.38
CA ALA A 714 9.21 -14.82 3.77
C ALA A 714 9.18 -13.50 4.55
N SER A 715 8.06 -13.19 5.22
CA SER A 715 7.87 -11.93 5.94
C SER A 715 7.76 -12.13 7.47
N ASN A 716 7.81 -11.00 8.19
CA ASN A 716 7.45 -10.95 9.61
C ASN A 716 5.96 -11.26 9.82
N GLY A 717 5.64 -11.71 11.03
CA GLY A 717 4.30 -12.04 11.50
C GLY A 717 3.43 -10.82 11.77
N ALA A 718 2.24 -11.08 12.32
CA ALA A 718 1.24 -10.06 12.57
C ALA A 718 1.66 -9.05 13.65
N ILE A 719 1.24 -7.79 13.49
CA ILE A 719 1.58 -6.67 14.36
C ILE A 719 0.41 -5.71 14.51
N VAL A 720 0.34 -4.98 15.63
CA VAL A 720 -0.52 -3.80 15.78
C VAL A 720 0.37 -2.57 15.93
N THR A 721 0.11 -1.54 15.12
CA THR A 721 0.75 -0.23 15.25
C THR A 721 -0.28 0.78 15.76
N SER A 722 -0.02 1.38 16.92
CA SER A 722 -0.82 2.48 17.46
C SER A 722 -0.47 3.81 16.78
N GLU A 723 -1.40 4.76 16.81
CA GLU A 723 -1.15 6.15 16.37
C GLU A 723 -0.14 6.92 17.24
#